data_AF-A0A1V9ZD66-F1
#
_entry.id   AF-A0A1V9ZD66-F1
#
_cell.length_a   1.000
_cell.length_b   1.000
_cell.length_c   1.000
_cell.angle_alpha   90.00
_cell.angle_beta   90.00
_cell.angle_gamma   90.00
#
_symmetry.space_group_name_H-M   'P 1'
#
loop_
_entity.id
_entity.type
_entity.pdbx_description
1 polymer ?
#
loop_
_entity_poly.entity_id
_entity_poly.type
_entity_poly.pdbx_seq_one_letter_code
_entity_poly.pdbx_strand_id
1 'polypeptide(L)'
;MAPPRRRNKTAAKDPYAALSVNERKAAGAEAKTRGNAAYTKADFATAIKEFTTAIAYEPNNHAYYSNRSAAYLSNGNAAPAMADANKCIEIDSKWGKGYARLGAAYYFIKSYEKAVQAYTKGLTVDKGNKQLLAGLTQAQAALQVLQEEESGVEMDDATRKMKRLAIEEKINKARAEREEQALRAERGFSEVIGIDLGTTYSCVGVWKDGQVEIIANSEGNRTTPSWVAFNEAERLIGDAAKLQAASNATNTVFDAKRIIGRAFSDPIVKKDAAHFPFKIVEGEGDKPLIQVTFKGEEKNFSPEEISSMVLTRMKETAENYLGQEIKQAVVTVPAYFNDQQRQSTKDAGAIAGLDVKRIINEPTAAALAYGLDSNAGNDGKKTNILIFDLGGGTFDVSILSIENGIFEVKATGGDTHLGGEDFDSNMVDFLVTEFKRKNRGLDPTKSARSMRRLRTACESAKRMLSTTTSASIEVDSLFEGVDFSSAMTRAKFESLNEECFKRTEETVLQVLADAKMEPSDITELVLVGGSTRIPKVQNMLSAVFGGKELSKSINPDEAVAYGAAVQGAILSGIRNDATNSLLLVDVTPLSLGIELVGKVMSVLIKRNTAIPVKKTRVYTTEEDWQTTEKVVIYEGERACVLDNNKLGEFEISGIERAKRGEPQIEVTFEIDANGILHVTARDKKTGAKNATTISNNRGRLTQADIDRMVEEAEKYKKDDAQLLKRIDARNDLEAYLYRAIEAASKKNDAAAANAFKEARDWLDDNEELTLREIEDKRRLLERTYKY
;
A
#
# COMPACT_ATOMS: atom_id res chain seq x y z
N MET A 1 -7.13 49.75 66.30
CA MET A 1 -6.14 50.56 65.56
C MET A 1 -6.47 50.48 64.08
N ALA A 2 -6.94 51.57 63.47
CA ALA A 2 -7.21 51.62 62.03
C ALA A 2 -5.88 51.68 61.24
N PRO A 3 -5.76 51.00 60.09
CA PRO A 3 -4.55 51.02 59.27
C PRO A 3 -4.37 52.39 58.60
N PRO A 4 -3.13 52.83 58.34
CA PRO A 4 -2.85 54.18 57.87
C PRO A 4 -3.35 54.38 56.43
N ARG A 5 -4.00 55.53 56.20
CA ARG A 5 -4.44 55.99 54.87
C ARG A 5 -3.26 56.03 53.91
N ARG A 6 -3.28 55.19 52.87
CA ARG A 6 -2.42 55.31 51.69
C ARG A 6 -2.66 56.68 51.04
N ARG A 7 -1.59 57.47 50.89
CA ARG A 7 -1.58 58.71 50.10
C ARG A 7 -2.05 58.40 48.67
N ASN A 8 -3.10 59.09 48.21
CA ASN A 8 -3.48 59.15 46.80
C ASN A 8 -2.28 59.67 45.99
N LYS A 9 -1.68 58.82 45.15
CA LYS A 9 -0.86 59.27 44.04
C LYS A 9 -1.81 59.96 43.06
N THR A 10 -1.75 61.29 42.98
CA THR A 10 -2.35 62.07 41.90
C THR A 10 -1.96 61.46 40.56
N ALA A 11 -2.95 61.10 39.74
CA ALA A 11 -2.73 60.72 38.35
C ALA A 11 -1.95 61.86 37.66
N ALA A 12 -0.83 61.54 37.02
CA ALA A 12 -0.06 62.51 36.27
C ALA A 12 -0.98 63.15 35.22
N LYS A 13 -1.13 64.49 35.25
CA LYS A 13 -1.86 65.23 34.22
C LYS A 13 -1.24 64.91 32.87
N ASP A 14 -2.07 64.53 31.89
CA ASP A 14 -1.62 64.31 30.52
C ASP A 14 -0.92 65.58 30.01
N PRO A 15 0.41 65.54 29.77
CA PRO A 15 1.19 66.72 29.45
C PRO A 15 0.83 67.30 28.06
N TYR A 16 0.04 66.59 27.26
CA TYR A 16 -0.35 67.00 25.91
C TYR A 16 -1.84 67.33 25.81
N ALA A 17 -2.55 67.49 26.93
CA ALA A 17 -4.02 67.71 26.99
C ALA A 17 -4.52 68.89 26.13
N ALA A 18 -3.64 69.84 25.79
CA ALA A 18 -3.94 71.01 24.96
C ALA A 18 -3.91 70.74 23.43
N LEU A 19 -3.36 69.60 22.97
CA LEU A 19 -3.28 69.25 21.55
C LEU A 19 -4.53 68.49 21.10
N SER A 20 -5.02 68.79 19.90
CA SER A 20 -6.10 68.03 19.26
C SER A 20 -5.67 66.59 18.94
N VAL A 21 -6.64 65.71 18.75
CA VAL A 21 -6.39 64.29 18.39
C VAL A 21 -5.55 64.17 17.11
N ASN A 22 -5.75 65.05 16.13
CA ASN A 22 -5.01 65.02 14.87
C ASN A 22 -3.58 65.55 15.03
N GLU A 23 -3.37 66.59 15.83
CA GLU A 23 -2.03 67.11 16.13
C GLU A 23 -1.20 66.09 16.91
N ARG A 24 -1.81 65.39 17.87
CA ARG A 24 -1.15 64.29 18.59
C ARG A 24 -0.77 63.14 17.67
N LYS A 25 -1.66 62.74 16.75
CA LYS A 25 -1.36 61.70 15.75
C LYS A 25 -0.21 62.10 14.83
N ALA A 26 -0.18 63.35 14.37
CA ALA A 26 0.90 63.87 13.54
C ALA A 26 2.24 63.88 14.30
N ALA A 27 2.25 64.41 15.52
CA ALA A 27 3.45 64.47 16.37
C ALA A 27 3.95 63.07 16.77
N GLY A 28 3.04 62.14 17.08
CA GLY A 28 3.35 60.74 17.36
C GLY A 28 3.97 60.03 16.15
N ALA A 29 3.41 60.25 14.95
CA ALA A 29 3.94 59.69 13.71
C ALA A 29 5.33 60.26 13.35
N GLU A 30 5.56 61.54 13.61
CA GLU A 30 6.86 62.18 13.40
C GLU A 30 7.92 61.62 14.37
N ALA A 31 7.58 61.49 15.66
CA ALA A 31 8.42 60.87 16.66
C ALA A 31 8.73 59.39 16.31
N LYS A 32 7.75 58.62 15.82
CA LYS A 32 7.99 57.28 15.28
C LYS A 32 8.99 57.31 14.13
N THR A 33 8.88 58.26 13.20
CA THR A 33 9.78 58.38 12.05
C THR A 33 11.22 58.65 12.50
N ARG A 34 11.41 59.58 13.44
CA ARG A 34 12.74 59.84 14.04
C ARG A 34 13.27 58.63 14.80
N GLY A 35 12.41 57.94 15.56
CA GLY A 35 12.77 56.71 16.27
C GLY A 35 13.20 55.58 15.33
N ASN A 36 12.49 55.38 14.22
CA ASN A 36 12.87 54.43 13.18
C ASN A 36 14.21 54.81 12.53
N ALA A 37 14.43 56.09 12.22
CA ALA A 37 15.69 56.56 11.66
C ALA A 37 16.88 56.34 12.62
N ALA A 38 16.68 56.59 13.92
CA ALA A 38 17.67 56.28 14.96
C ALA A 38 17.93 54.77 15.08
N TYR A 39 16.87 53.97 15.06
CA TYR A 39 16.98 52.51 15.10
C TYR A 39 17.78 51.95 13.92
N THR A 40 17.56 52.45 12.70
CA THR A 40 18.32 52.07 11.50
C THR A 40 19.81 52.43 11.62
N LYS A 41 20.14 53.51 12.34
CA LYS A 41 21.52 53.92 12.63
C LYS A 41 22.14 53.17 13.83
N ALA A 42 21.45 52.17 14.38
CA ALA A 42 21.81 51.46 15.62
C ALA A 42 21.93 52.37 16.86
N ASP A 43 21.37 53.58 16.82
CA ASP A 43 21.25 54.46 17.99
C ASP A 43 19.97 54.11 18.77
N PHE A 44 20.05 52.99 19.50
CA PHE A 44 18.90 52.45 20.21
C PHE A 44 18.45 53.32 21.39
N ALA A 45 19.36 54.06 22.02
CA ALA A 45 19.03 54.98 23.10
C ALA A 45 18.14 56.13 22.61
N THR A 46 18.51 56.75 21.48
CA THR A 46 17.68 57.77 20.83
C THR A 46 16.37 57.17 20.31
N ALA A 47 16.41 55.97 19.72
CA ALA A 47 15.20 55.30 19.26
C ALA A 47 14.18 55.06 20.40
N ILE A 48 14.64 54.57 21.55
CA ILE A 48 13.80 54.37 22.75
C ILE A 48 13.18 55.69 23.22
N LYS A 49 13.97 56.77 23.23
CA LYS A 49 13.50 58.11 23.62
C LYS A 49 12.40 58.62 22.67
N GLU A 50 12.63 58.52 21.36
CA GLU A 50 11.66 58.96 20.35
C GLU A 50 10.39 58.09 20.35
N PHE A 51 10.49 56.77 20.51
CA PHE A 51 9.30 55.92 20.65
C PHE A 51 8.56 56.16 21.97
N THR A 52 9.25 56.48 23.05
CA THR A 52 8.62 56.90 24.31
C THR A 52 7.85 58.21 24.13
N THR A 53 8.41 59.12 23.35
CA THR A 53 7.74 60.37 22.96
C THR A 53 6.50 60.08 22.12
N ALA A 54 6.59 59.17 21.14
CA ALA A 54 5.44 58.75 20.32
C ALA A 54 4.31 58.13 21.17
N ILE A 55 4.66 57.27 22.13
CA ILE A 55 3.70 56.66 23.08
C ILE A 55 3.05 57.72 23.96
N ALA A 56 3.79 58.76 24.36
CA ALA A 56 3.24 59.82 25.18
C ALA A 56 2.19 60.66 24.43
N TYR A 57 2.34 60.80 23.10
CA TYR A 57 1.32 61.41 22.24
C TYR A 57 0.12 60.48 21.97
N GLU A 58 0.36 59.19 21.75
CA GLU A 58 -0.69 58.19 21.50
C GLU A 58 -0.50 56.91 22.34
N PRO A 59 -0.99 56.89 23.60
CA PRO A 59 -0.78 55.77 24.52
C PRO A 59 -1.48 54.46 24.12
N ASN A 60 -2.42 54.50 23.18
CA ASN A 60 -3.18 53.33 22.72
C ASN A 60 -2.71 52.83 21.34
N ASN A 61 -1.55 53.28 20.85
CA ASN A 61 -1.02 52.84 19.56
C ASN A 61 -0.04 51.67 19.74
N HIS A 62 -0.50 50.44 19.49
CA HIS A 62 0.28 49.21 19.66
C HIS A 62 1.60 49.20 18.86
N ALA A 63 1.66 49.89 17.72
CA ALA A 63 2.85 49.90 16.87
C ALA A 63 4.04 50.60 17.53
N TYR A 64 3.79 51.63 18.34
CA TYR A 64 4.85 52.37 19.04
C TYR A 64 5.47 51.51 20.14
N TYR A 65 4.65 50.74 20.88
CA TYR A 65 5.12 49.75 21.84
C TYR A 65 5.92 48.63 21.16
N SER A 66 5.47 48.12 20.02
CA SER A 66 6.22 47.09 19.27
C SER A 66 7.59 47.60 18.78
N ASN A 67 7.66 48.84 18.32
CA ASN A 67 8.93 49.45 17.89
C ASN A 67 9.87 49.71 19.07
N ARG A 68 9.34 50.20 20.20
CA ARG A 68 10.13 50.42 21.41
C ARG A 68 10.59 49.10 22.04
N SER A 69 9.76 48.06 22.01
CA SER A 69 10.13 46.70 22.41
C SER A 69 11.33 46.19 21.61
N ALA A 70 11.33 46.38 20.28
CA ALA A 70 12.47 46.03 19.44
C ALA A 70 13.73 46.84 19.82
N ALA A 71 13.60 48.15 20.03
CA ALA A 71 14.71 49.01 20.43
C ALA A 71 15.30 48.62 21.78
N TYR A 72 14.46 48.30 22.77
CA TYR A 72 14.91 47.79 24.07
C TYR A 72 15.69 46.48 23.92
N LEU A 73 15.20 45.55 23.12
CA LEU A 73 15.84 44.26 22.91
C LEU A 73 17.21 44.42 22.20
N SER A 74 17.28 45.26 21.17
CA SER A 74 18.55 45.60 20.49
C SER A 74 19.53 46.35 21.40
N ASN A 75 19.03 47.08 22.38
CA ASN A 75 19.84 47.72 23.43
C ASN A 75 20.18 46.75 24.59
N GLY A 76 19.93 45.45 24.46
CA GLY A 76 20.23 44.43 25.47
C GLY A 76 19.28 44.36 26.67
N ASN A 77 18.15 45.08 26.63
CA ASN A 77 17.22 45.20 27.76
C ASN A 77 15.95 44.37 27.53
N ALA A 78 15.97 43.09 27.89
CA ALA A 78 14.84 42.18 27.65
C ALA A 78 13.60 42.45 28.51
N ALA A 79 13.76 42.85 29.78
CA ALA A 79 12.64 43.10 30.68
C ALA A 79 11.68 44.22 30.19
N PRO A 80 12.15 45.43 29.83
CA PRO A 80 11.29 46.45 29.26
C PRO A 80 10.78 46.07 27.86
N ALA A 81 11.55 45.30 27.08
CA ALA A 81 11.08 44.77 25.80
C ALA A 81 9.86 43.84 25.96
N MET A 82 9.87 42.94 26.94
CA MET A 82 8.75 42.06 27.26
C MET A 82 7.53 42.85 27.76
N ALA A 83 7.73 43.87 28.59
CA ALA A 83 6.65 44.72 29.08
C ALA A 83 5.93 45.44 27.92
N ASP A 84 6.69 46.02 26.99
CA ASP A 84 6.14 46.68 25.80
C ASP A 84 5.48 45.68 24.83
N ALA A 85 6.03 44.48 24.69
CA ALA A 85 5.40 43.44 23.87
C ALA A 85 4.07 42.97 24.46
N ASN A 86 3.99 42.80 25.78
CA ASN A 86 2.72 42.50 26.46
C ASN A 86 1.72 43.66 26.33
N LYS A 87 2.19 44.91 26.44
CA LYS A 87 1.31 46.08 26.25
C LYS A 87 0.79 46.18 24.82
N CYS A 88 1.61 45.83 23.84
CA CYS A 88 1.21 45.71 22.45
C CYS A 88 0.08 44.68 22.27
N ILE A 89 0.20 43.50 22.88
CA ILE A 89 -0.82 42.43 22.83
C ILE A 89 -2.10 42.83 23.60
N GLU A 90 -1.96 43.58 24.70
CA GLU A 90 -3.09 44.10 25.48
C GLU A 90 -3.93 45.10 24.66
N ILE A 91 -3.27 45.95 23.86
CA ILE A 91 -3.91 46.94 23.01
C ILE A 91 -4.55 46.29 21.78
N ASP A 92 -3.83 45.37 21.12
CA ASP A 92 -4.34 44.63 19.96
C ASP A 92 -3.88 43.17 20.01
N SER A 93 -4.76 42.32 20.55
CA SER A 93 -4.51 40.88 20.70
C SER A 93 -4.62 40.10 19.39
N LYS A 94 -5.08 40.72 18.29
CA LYS A 94 -5.12 40.08 16.97
C LYS A 94 -3.88 40.39 16.14
N TRP A 95 -3.02 41.30 16.59
CA TRP A 95 -1.83 41.70 15.86
C TRP A 95 -0.64 40.79 16.14
N GLY A 96 -0.33 39.89 15.20
CA GLY A 96 0.74 38.88 15.34
C GLY A 96 2.13 39.46 15.69
N LYS A 97 2.43 40.71 15.30
CA LYS A 97 3.71 41.37 15.65
C LYS A 97 3.93 41.53 17.15
N GLY A 98 2.88 41.70 17.97
CA GLY A 98 3.02 41.77 19.43
C GLY A 98 3.59 40.47 20.00
N TYR A 99 3.04 39.34 19.58
CA TYR A 99 3.52 38.00 19.92
C TYR A 99 4.94 37.73 19.39
N ALA A 100 5.26 38.22 18.18
CA ALA A 100 6.60 38.09 17.62
C ALA A 100 7.66 38.81 18.47
N ARG A 101 7.34 40.01 18.99
CA ARG A 101 8.22 40.75 19.91
C ARG A 101 8.39 40.04 21.25
N LEU A 102 7.30 39.50 21.80
CA LEU A 102 7.34 38.77 23.05
C LEU A 102 8.18 37.48 22.93
N GLY A 103 8.00 36.74 21.83
CA GLY A 103 8.80 35.56 21.51
C GLY A 103 10.28 35.87 21.36
N ALA A 104 10.63 36.96 20.66
CA ALA A 104 12.02 37.39 20.50
C ALA A 104 12.66 37.78 21.84
N ALA A 105 11.91 38.44 22.72
CA ALA A 105 12.41 38.81 24.05
C ALA A 105 12.63 37.59 24.95
N TYR A 106 11.75 36.58 24.90
CA TYR A 106 11.97 35.30 25.60
C TYR A 106 13.15 34.51 25.03
N TYR A 107 13.30 34.51 23.70
CA TYR A 107 14.43 33.87 23.04
C TYR A 107 15.77 34.50 23.46
N PHE A 108 15.83 35.82 23.56
CA PHE A 108 17.03 36.55 23.96
C PHE A 108 17.51 36.17 25.37
N ILE A 109 16.59 35.96 26.31
CA ILE A 109 16.92 35.51 27.67
C ILE A 109 17.06 33.98 27.79
N LYS A 110 17.15 33.27 26.65
CA LYS A 110 17.25 31.81 26.55
C LYS A 110 16.08 31.04 27.18
N SER A 111 14.92 31.67 27.36
CA SER A 111 13.69 31.01 27.82
C SER A 111 12.92 30.48 26.61
N TYR A 112 13.47 29.44 25.97
CA TYR A 112 13.00 28.97 24.67
C TYR A 112 11.58 28.40 24.71
N GLU A 113 11.16 27.76 25.81
CA GLU A 113 9.79 27.24 25.99
C GLU A 113 8.76 28.38 25.96
N LYS A 114 9.06 29.49 26.64
CA LYS A 114 8.19 30.67 26.63
C LYS A 114 8.19 31.36 25.26
N ALA A 115 9.32 31.33 24.56
CA ALA A 115 9.40 31.81 23.18
C ALA A 115 8.51 30.98 22.25
N VAL A 116 8.60 29.64 22.32
CA VAL A 116 7.71 28.71 21.60
C VAL A 116 6.25 29.01 21.90
N GLN A 117 5.86 29.13 23.18
CA GLN A 117 4.48 29.46 23.56
C GLN A 117 4.00 30.80 22.98
N ALA A 118 4.83 31.83 23.00
CA ALA A 118 4.49 33.15 22.47
C ALA A 118 4.30 33.11 20.95
N TYR A 119 5.22 32.48 20.21
CA TYR A 119 5.11 32.35 18.76
C TYR A 119 3.91 31.48 18.35
N THR A 120 3.67 30.36 19.04
CA THR A 120 2.50 29.51 18.80
C THR A 120 1.19 30.27 19.02
N LYS A 121 1.07 31.06 20.10
CA LYS A 121 -0.10 31.94 20.31
C LYS A 121 -0.22 33.03 19.24
N GLY A 122 0.88 33.56 18.73
CA GLY A 122 0.85 34.48 17.60
C GLY A 122 0.28 33.84 16.34
N LEU A 123 0.67 32.59 16.04
CA LEU A 123 0.19 31.87 14.86
C LEU A 123 -1.28 31.45 14.96
N THR A 124 -1.88 31.39 16.16
CA THR A 124 -3.34 31.15 16.27
C THR A 124 -4.16 32.37 15.82
N VAL A 125 -3.61 33.58 15.95
CA VAL A 125 -4.28 34.84 15.55
C VAL A 125 -3.85 35.34 14.17
N ASP A 126 -2.64 34.98 13.71
CA ASP A 126 -2.08 35.38 12.41
C ASP A 126 -1.36 34.19 11.75
N LYS A 127 -2.15 33.24 11.23
CA LYS A 127 -1.71 31.92 10.75
C LYS A 127 -0.67 31.96 9.62
N GLY A 128 -0.64 33.01 8.80
CA GLY A 128 0.25 33.14 7.64
C GLY A 128 1.52 33.96 7.89
N ASN A 129 1.79 34.36 9.13
CA ASN A 129 2.86 35.29 9.43
C ASN A 129 4.25 34.64 9.40
N LYS A 130 5.02 34.92 8.34
CA LYS A 130 6.38 34.40 8.14
C LYS A 130 7.34 34.70 9.29
N GLN A 131 7.18 35.83 9.98
CA GLN A 131 8.06 36.21 11.09
C GLN A 131 7.80 35.36 12.34
N LEU A 132 6.52 35.15 12.68
CA LEU A 132 6.13 34.27 13.78
C LEU A 132 6.57 32.83 13.51
N LEU A 133 6.40 32.39 12.27
CA LEU A 133 6.75 31.05 11.82
C LEU A 133 8.27 30.79 11.90
N ALA A 134 9.09 31.73 11.39
CA ALA A 134 10.55 31.65 11.50
C ALA A 134 11.01 31.68 12.96
N GLY A 135 10.42 32.57 13.78
CA GLY A 135 10.73 32.67 15.20
C GLY A 135 10.39 31.39 15.98
N LEU A 136 9.27 30.74 15.66
CA LEU A 136 8.88 29.45 16.24
C LEU A 136 9.91 28.36 15.90
N THR A 137 10.28 28.24 14.61
CA THR A 137 11.28 27.26 14.17
C THR A 137 12.61 27.45 14.90
N GLN A 138 13.10 28.70 14.99
CA GLN A 138 14.34 29.02 15.73
C GLN A 138 14.24 28.68 17.22
N ALA A 139 13.10 28.99 17.86
CA ALA A 139 12.89 28.70 19.27
C ALA A 139 12.80 27.19 19.55
N GLN A 140 12.14 26.42 18.69
CA GLN A 140 12.05 24.96 18.80
C GLN A 140 13.43 24.30 18.63
N ALA A 141 14.20 24.73 17.63
CA ALA A 141 15.56 24.22 17.43
C ALA A 141 16.48 24.55 18.62
N ALA A 142 16.39 25.77 19.15
CA ALA A 142 17.16 26.16 20.32
C ALA A 142 16.77 25.40 21.60
N LEU A 143 15.47 25.11 21.77
CA LEU A 143 14.94 24.31 22.87
C LEU A 143 15.44 22.86 22.81
N GLN A 144 15.41 22.24 21.64
CA GLN A 144 15.87 20.86 21.47
C GLN A 144 17.37 20.72 21.77
N VAL A 145 18.19 21.67 21.31
CA VAL A 145 19.62 21.68 21.66
C VAL A 145 19.83 21.87 23.16
N LEU A 146 19.04 22.72 23.83
CA LEU A 146 19.14 22.90 25.28
C LEU A 146 18.82 21.60 26.05
N GLN A 147 17.80 20.86 25.62
CA GLN A 147 17.42 19.58 26.21
C GLN A 147 18.50 18.50 26.02
N GLU A 148 19.25 18.53 24.91
CA GLU A 148 20.40 17.64 24.69
C GLU A 148 21.61 18.00 25.58
N GLU A 149 21.80 19.28 25.90
CA GLU A 149 22.85 19.68 26.86
C GLU A 149 22.49 19.26 28.28
N GLU A 150 21.21 19.36 28.66
CA GLU A 150 20.69 18.90 29.95
C GLU A 150 20.80 17.38 30.14
N SER A 151 20.90 16.60 29.05
CA SER A 151 21.15 15.15 29.10
C SER A 151 22.63 14.76 29.19
N GLY A 152 23.54 15.73 29.35
CA GLY A 152 24.95 15.51 29.67
C GLY A 152 25.92 15.64 28.50
N VAL A 153 25.48 16.16 27.35
CA VAL A 153 26.35 16.39 26.18
C VAL A 153 26.88 17.82 26.19
N GLU A 154 28.15 18.01 26.55
CA GLU A 154 28.81 19.32 26.50
C GLU A 154 29.09 19.74 25.06
N MET A 155 28.71 20.98 24.69
CA MET A 155 28.85 21.49 23.32
C MET A 155 29.42 22.91 23.31
N ASP A 156 30.34 23.19 22.37
CA ASP A 156 30.83 24.54 22.12
C ASP A 156 29.80 25.39 21.34
N ASP A 157 30.06 26.71 21.26
CA ASP A 157 29.15 27.66 20.61
C ASP A 157 28.96 27.38 19.11
N ALA A 158 29.99 26.88 18.43
CA ALA A 158 29.94 26.56 17.00
C ALA A 158 29.07 25.32 16.74
N THR A 159 29.20 24.30 17.58
CA THR A 159 28.45 23.05 17.55
C THR A 159 26.97 23.29 17.84
N ARG A 160 26.64 24.11 18.85
CA ARG A 160 25.25 24.51 19.12
C ARG A 160 24.62 25.21 17.91
N LYS A 161 25.36 26.11 17.27
CA LYS A 161 24.86 26.84 16.09
C LYS A 161 24.61 25.89 14.91
N MET A 162 25.54 24.98 14.63
CA MET A 162 25.40 23.98 13.57
C MET A 162 24.19 23.06 13.82
N LYS A 163 24.04 22.53 15.04
CA LYS A 163 22.88 21.69 15.39
C LYS A 163 21.56 22.42 15.25
N ARG A 164 21.47 23.68 15.71
CA ARG A 164 20.27 24.50 15.54
C ARG A 164 19.91 24.63 14.06
N LEU A 165 20.86 24.98 13.20
CA LEU A 165 20.61 25.11 11.76
C LEU A 165 20.13 23.80 11.13
N ALA A 166 20.74 22.66 11.48
CA ALA A 166 20.30 21.35 11.00
C ALA A 166 18.89 20.97 11.47
N ILE A 167 18.53 21.32 12.72
CA ILE A 167 17.17 21.11 13.25
C ILE A 167 16.17 22.06 12.59
N GLU A 168 16.53 23.33 12.38
CA GLU A 168 15.70 24.31 11.67
C GLU A 168 15.40 23.84 10.24
N GLU A 169 16.40 23.31 9.53
CA GLU A 169 16.24 22.73 8.19
C GLU A 169 15.28 21.54 8.21
N LYS A 170 15.44 20.61 9.16
CA LYS A 170 14.51 19.48 9.35
C LYS A 170 13.08 19.95 9.63
N ILE A 171 12.89 20.92 10.52
CA ILE A 171 11.57 21.47 10.87
C ILE A 171 10.93 22.12 9.65
N ASN A 172 11.69 22.91 8.88
CA ASN A 172 11.19 23.59 7.70
C ASN A 172 10.84 22.61 6.58
N LYS A 173 11.67 21.59 6.35
CA LYS A 173 11.38 20.51 5.39
C LYS A 173 10.08 19.78 5.76
N ALA A 174 9.96 19.32 7.01
CA ALA A 174 8.75 18.65 7.50
C ALA A 174 7.49 19.53 7.42
N ARG A 175 7.63 20.85 7.55
CA ARG A 175 6.51 21.78 7.39
C ARG A 175 6.11 21.94 5.93
N ALA A 176 7.07 22.11 5.03
CA ALA A 176 6.81 22.22 3.59
C ALA A 176 6.10 20.95 3.08
N GLU A 177 6.54 19.77 3.51
CA GLU A 177 5.90 18.49 3.20
C GLU A 177 4.45 18.44 3.70
N ARG A 178 4.17 18.91 4.93
CA ARG A 178 2.80 18.98 5.47
C ARG A 178 1.91 19.96 4.71
N GLU A 179 2.45 21.12 4.34
CA GLU A 179 1.71 22.11 3.55
C GLU A 179 1.38 21.55 2.15
N GLU A 180 2.32 20.86 1.52
CA GLU A 180 2.11 20.18 0.25
C GLU A 180 1.08 19.06 0.36
N GLN A 181 1.17 18.21 1.39
CA GLN A 181 0.16 17.17 1.66
C GLN A 181 -1.23 17.75 1.91
N ALA A 182 -1.33 18.84 2.67
CA ALA A 182 -2.60 19.52 2.91
C ALA A 182 -3.19 20.09 1.60
N LEU A 183 -2.35 20.69 0.76
CA LEU A 183 -2.76 21.21 -0.55
C LEU A 183 -3.20 20.08 -1.49
N ARG A 184 -2.54 18.91 -1.44
CA ARG A 184 -2.91 17.72 -2.21
C ARG A 184 -4.25 17.15 -1.74
N ALA A 185 -4.47 17.09 -0.43
CA ALA A 185 -5.76 16.70 0.15
C ALA A 185 -6.88 17.66 -0.26
N GLU A 186 -6.65 18.99 -0.25
CA GLU A 186 -7.61 19.99 -0.74
C GLU A 186 -7.95 19.80 -2.24
N ARG A 187 -6.99 19.30 -3.03
CA ARG A 187 -7.18 18.96 -4.45
C ARG A 187 -7.83 17.58 -4.66
N GLY A 188 -8.20 16.87 -3.60
CA GLY A 188 -8.85 15.56 -3.68
C GLY A 188 -7.90 14.40 -3.98
N PHE A 189 -6.58 14.60 -3.88
CA PHE A 189 -5.60 13.51 -3.98
C PHE A 189 -5.43 12.84 -2.60
N SER A 190 -5.57 11.52 -2.55
CA SER A 190 -5.18 10.72 -1.40
C SER A 190 -3.97 9.85 -1.72
N GLU A 191 -3.32 9.33 -0.68
CA GLU A 191 -2.22 8.38 -0.84
C GLU A 191 -2.69 7.14 -1.59
N VAL A 192 -1.90 6.70 -2.57
CA VAL A 192 -2.19 5.52 -3.39
C VAL A 192 -1.05 4.54 -3.21
N ILE A 193 -1.33 3.42 -2.55
CA ILE A 193 -0.35 2.34 -2.34
C ILE A 193 -0.30 1.43 -3.57
N GLY A 194 0.85 0.81 -3.82
CA GLY A 194 1.01 -0.25 -4.81
C GLY A 194 1.02 -1.60 -4.12
N ILE A 195 0.11 -2.50 -4.49
CA ILE A 195 0.04 -3.85 -3.93
C ILE A 195 0.33 -4.86 -5.04
N ASP A 196 1.37 -5.66 -4.80
CA ASP A 196 1.54 -6.92 -5.49
C ASP A 196 0.72 -8.01 -4.78
N LEU A 197 -0.37 -8.45 -5.40
CA LEU A 197 -1.20 -9.55 -4.89
C LEU A 197 -0.74 -10.85 -5.54
N GLY A 198 0.36 -11.46 -5.08
CA GLY A 198 0.88 -12.69 -5.68
C GLY A 198 0.18 -13.96 -5.22
N THR A 199 0.38 -15.07 -5.95
CA THR A 199 -0.21 -16.38 -5.61
C THR A 199 0.26 -16.89 -4.26
N THR A 200 1.56 -16.81 -3.99
CA THR A 200 2.18 -17.36 -2.77
C THR A 200 2.50 -16.28 -1.73
N TYR A 201 2.97 -15.12 -2.19
CA TYR A 201 3.29 -13.97 -1.35
C TYR A 201 2.72 -12.71 -1.97
N SER A 202 2.32 -11.78 -1.13
CA SER A 202 1.92 -10.43 -1.48
C SER A 202 2.92 -9.42 -0.90
N CYS A 203 3.05 -8.27 -1.55
CA CYS A 203 3.97 -7.21 -1.16
C CYS A 203 3.28 -5.84 -1.33
N VAL A 204 3.61 -4.87 -0.48
CA VAL A 204 3.03 -3.52 -0.55
C VAL A 204 4.12 -2.46 -0.52
N GLY A 205 4.01 -1.49 -1.43
CA GLY A 205 4.90 -0.34 -1.55
C GLY A 205 4.14 0.98 -1.55
N VAL A 206 4.83 2.04 -1.18
CA VAL A 206 4.32 3.42 -1.22
C VAL A 206 5.38 4.36 -1.78
N TRP A 207 4.94 5.44 -2.42
CA TRP A 207 5.83 6.53 -2.80
C TRP A 207 5.97 7.53 -1.66
N LYS A 208 7.17 7.68 -1.11
CA LYS A 208 7.44 8.58 0.00
C LYS A 208 8.80 9.24 -0.17
N ASP A 209 8.88 10.53 0.16
CA ASP A 209 10.13 11.31 0.14
C ASP A 209 10.91 11.27 -1.19
N GLY A 210 10.18 11.13 -2.31
CA GLY A 210 10.75 11.13 -3.65
C GLY A 210 11.27 9.77 -4.14
N GLN A 211 11.03 8.70 -3.40
CA GLN A 211 11.39 7.33 -3.75
C GLN A 211 10.27 6.35 -3.41
N VAL A 212 10.39 5.10 -3.85
CA VAL A 212 9.50 4.03 -3.42
C VAL A 212 10.07 3.36 -2.18
N GLU A 213 9.20 3.10 -1.21
CA GLU A 213 9.50 2.32 -0.02
C GLU A 213 8.63 1.06 0.01
N ILE A 214 9.27 -0.10 0.11
CA ILE A 214 8.60 -1.37 0.35
C ILE A 214 8.42 -1.55 1.85
N ILE A 215 7.17 -1.78 2.26
CA ILE A 215 6.77 -1.76 3.67
C ILE A 215 6.88 -3.16 4.25
N ALA A 216 7.54 -3.28 5.41
CA ALA A 216 7.56 -4.53 6.17
C ALA A 216 6.26 -4.72 6.97
N ASN A 217 5.79 -5.95 7.07
CA ASN A 217 4.64 -6.34 7.90
C ASN A 217 4.99 -6.33 9.40
N SER A 218 4.02 -6.68 10.25
CA SER A 218 4.18 -6.75 11.71
C SER A 218 5.29 -7.70 12.17
N GLU A 219 5.60 -8.71 11.37
CA GLU A 219 6.65 -9.70 11.62
C GLU A 219 8.03 -9.24 11.11
N GLY A 220 8.13 -8.07 10.48
CA GLY A 220 9.37 -7.53 9.91
C GLY A 220 9.69 -8.04 8.51
N ASN A 221 8.79 -8.78 7.87
CA ASN A 221 8.96 -9.31 6.51
C ASN A 221 8.41 -8.33 5.48
N ARG A 222 9.14 -8.11 4.37
CA ARG A 222 8.69 -7.25 3.26
C ARG A 222 7.68 -7.91 2.32
N THR A 223 7.49 -9.21 2.47
CA THR A 223 6.50 -10.01 1.75
C THR A 223 5.67 -10.77 2.76
N THR A 224 4.37 -10.85 2.55
CA THR A 224 3.44 -11.59 3.42
C THR A 224 2.86 -12.77 2.66
N PRO A 225 2.83 -14.00 3.21
CA PRO A 225 2.20 -15.13 2.56
C PRO A 225 0.72 -14.83 2.18
N SER A 226 0.31 -15.19 0.97
CA SER A 226 -1.09 -15.08 0.52
C SER A 226 -1.95 -16.23 1.08
N TRP A 227 -1.99 -16.32 2.41
CA TRP A 227 -2.59 -17.42 3.18
C TRP A 227 -3.62 -16.87 4.14
N VAL A 228 -4.77 -17.54 4.25
CA VAL A 228 -5.85 -17.20 5.17
C VAL A 228 -6.30 -18.47 5.90
N ALA A 229 -6.31 -18.46 7.22
CA ALA A 229 -6.80 -19.57 8.01
C ALA A 229 -7.96 -19.17 8.90
N PHE A 230 -8.89 -20.10 9.08
CA PHE A 230 -10.07 -19.95 9.90
C PHE A 230 -9.98 -20.91 11.08
N ASN A 231 -10.21 -20.40 12.30
CA ASN A 231 -10.30 -21.22 13.50
C ASN A 231 -11.59 -20.90 14.29
N GLU A 232 -11.72 -21.42 15.51
CA GLU A 232 -12.92 -21.23 16.33
C GLU A 232 -13.09 -19.79 16.84
N ALA A 233 -12.00 -19.02 16.94
CA ALA A 233 -11.99 -17.67 17.53
C ALA A 233 -11.83 -16.56 16.48
N GLU A 234 -10.92 -16.74 15.53
CA GLU A 234 -10.36 -15.67 14.70
C GLU A 234 -9.98 -16.13 13.28
N ARG A 235 -9.65 -15.14 12.45
CA ARG A 235 -9.06 -15.36 11.12
C ARG A 235 -7.59 -14.96 11.17
N LEU A 236 -6.74 -15.88 10.77
CA LEU A 236 -5.31 -15.62 10.65
C LEU A 236 -5.00 -15.33 9.18
N ILE A 237 -4.15 -14.34 8.93
CA ILE A 237 -3.73 -13.94 7.57
C ILE A 237 -2.21 -13.83 7.57
N GLY A 238 -1.57 -14.28 6.49
CA GLY A 238 -0.12 -14.15 6.33
C GLY A 238 0.68 -15.23 7.05
N ASP A 239 1.76 -14.81 7.70
CA ASP A 239 2.72 -15.69 8.37
C ASP A 239 2.05 -16.59 9.43
N ALA A 240 1.12 -16.02 10.21
CA ALA A 240 0.36 -16.77 11.22
C ALA A 240 -0.49 -17.90 10.60
N ALA A 241 -1.14 -17.64 9.46
CA ALA A 241 -1.93 -18.64 8.75
C ALA A 241 -1.05 -19.77 8.20
N LYS A 242 0.10 -19.41 7.61
CA LYS A 242 1.07 -20.37 7.04
C LYS A 242 1.67 -21.27 8.12
N LEU A 243 1.96 -20.73 9.31
CA LEU A 243 2.59 -21.49 10.40
C LEU A 243 1.73 -22.64 10.93
N GLN A 244 0.42 -22.43 11.07
CA GLN A 244 -0.53 -23.43 11.60
C GLN A 244 -1.14 -24.35 10.53
N ALA A 245 -0.75 -24.21 9.26
CA ALA A 245 -1.33 -24.94 8.14
C ALA A 245 -1.28 -26.47 8.28
N ALA A 246 -0.25 -27.02 8.94
CA ALA A 246 -0.14 -28.47 9.12
C ALA A 246 -1.16 -29.03 10.13
N SER A 247 -1.49 -28.27 11.18
CA SER A 247 -2.47 -28.66 12.19
C SER A 247 -3.91 -28.40 11.76
N ASN A 248 -4.14 -27.43 10.88
CA ASN A 248 -5.46 -26.99 10.44
C ASN A 248 -5.59 -26.94 8.91
N ALA A 249 -5.16 -28.01 8.24
CA ALA A 249 -5.00 -28.01 6.79
C ALA A 249 -6.30 -27.72 6.01
N THR A 250 -7.44 -28.21 6.49
CA THR A 250 -8.74 -28.10 5.81
C THR A 250 -9.38 -26.72 5.92
N ASN A 251 -8.96 -25.89 6.88
CA ASN A 251 -9.45 -24.52 7.07
C ASN A 251 -8.37 -23.47 6.80
N THR A 252 -7.26 -23.88 6.18
CA THR A 252 -6.17 -22.98 5.79
C THR A 252 -6.13 -22.88 4.27
N VAL A 253 -6.57 -21.74 3.76
CA VAL A 253 -6.71 -21.44 2.34
C VAL A 253 -5.45 -20.74 1.83
N PHE A 254 -4.98 -21.18 0.67
CA PHE A 254 -3.85 -20.62 -0.07
C PHE A 254 -4.10 -20.82 -1.58
N ASP A 255 -3.27 -20.23 -2.44
CA ASP A 255 -3.39 -20.30 -3.91
C ASP A 255 -4.76 -19.87 -4.46
N ALA A 256 -5.52 -19.05 -3.73
CA ALA A 256 -6.83 -18.54 -4.17
C ALA A 256 -6.73 -17.81 -5.52
N LYS A 257 -5.57 -17.20 -5.83
CA LYS A 257 -5.28 -16.55 -7.11
C LYS A 257 -5.29 -17.50 -8.32
N ARG A 258 -5.11 -18.81 -8.14
CA ARG A 258 -5.23 -19.80 -9.24
C ARG A 258 -6.68 -20.00 -9.68
N ILE A 259 -7.64 -19.85 -8.75
CA ILE A 259 -9.07 -20.11 -8.98
C ILE A 259 -9.94 -18.85 -9.06
N ILE A 260 -9.39 -17.67 -8.75
CA ILE A 260 -10.10 -16.39 -8.87
C ILE A 260 -10.56 -16.15 -10.32
N GLY A 261 -11.79 -15.70 -10.50
CA GLY A 261 -12.36 -15.40 -11.83
C GLY A 261 -12.58 -16.62 -12.73
N ARG A 262 -12.50 -17.85 -12.21
CA ARG A 262 -12.76 -19.10 -12.95
C ARG A 262 -14.12 -19.68 -12.61
N ALA A 263 -14.60 -20.58 -13.48
CA ALA A 263 -15.77 -21.39 -13.23
C ALA A 263 -15.41 -22.67 -12.44
N PHE A 264 -16.32 -23.19 -11.63
CA PHE A 264 -16.14 -24.45 -10.90
C PHE A 264 -16.03 -25.64 -11.86
N SER A 265 -16.68 -25.57 -13.03
CA SER A 265 -16.56 -26.55 -14.11
C SER A 265 -15.25 -26.47 -14.91
N ASP A 266 -14.43 -25.42 -14.74
CA ASP A 266 -13.13 -25.29 -15.41
C ASP A 266 -12.25 -26.52 -15.08
N PRO A 267 -11.76 -27.27 -16.09
CA PRO A 267 -10.89 -28.42 -15.86
C PRO A 267 -9.68 -28.11 -14.98
N ILE A 268 -9.16 -26.88 -15.04
CA ILE A 268 -8.02 -26.47 -14.23
C ILE A 268 -8.41 -26.32 -12.76
N VAL A 269 -9.58 -25.72 -12.48
CA VAL A 269 -10.13 -25.65 -11.11
C VAL A 269 -10.40 -27.05 -10.55
N LYS A 270 -10.92 -27.97 -11.38
CA LYS A 270 -11.11 -29.37 -10.96
C LYS A 270 -9.80 -30.06 -10.61
N LYS A 271 -8.75 -29.82 -11.41
CA LYS A 271 -7.42 -30.37 -11.17
C LYS A 271 -6.84 -29.82 -9.86
N ASP A 272 -6.86 -28.51 -9.68
CA ASP A 272 -6.32 -27.87 -8.48
C ASP A 272 -7.10 -28.27 -7.21
N ALA A 273 -8.44 -28.34 -7.29
CA ALA A 273 -9.29 -28.77 -6.19
C ALA A 273 -8.98 -30.20 -5.70
N ALA A 274 -8.44 -31.07 -6.54
CA ALA A 274 -8.00 -32.41 -6.13
C ALA A 274 -6.72 -32.40 -5.27
N HIS A 275 -5.95 -31.32 -5.32
CA HIS A 275 -4.70 -31.15 -4.58
C HIS A 275 -4.83 -30.25 -3.35
N PHE A 276 -5.92 -29.48 -3.24
CA PHE A 276 -6.17 -28.64 -2.08
C PHE A 276 -6.62 -29.46 -0.86
N PRO A 277 -6.14 -29.12 0.35
CA PRO A 277 -6.62 -29.76 1.58
C PRO A 277 -7.99 -29.21 2.02
N PHE A 278 -8.37 -28.02 1.55
CA PHE A 278 -9.68 -27.41 1.74
C PHE A 278 -10.61 -27.75 0.59
N LYS A 279 -11.92 -27.72 0.85
CA LYS A 279 -12.93 -28.18 -0.10
C LYS A 279 -13.39 -27.03 -1.00
N ILE A 280 -13.43 -27.29 -2.31
CA ILE A 280 -14.07 -26.41 -3.29
C ILE A 280 -15.45 -26.98 -3.62
N VAL A 281 -16.48 -26.14 -3.50
CA VAL A 281 -17.88 -26.49 -3.81
C VAL A 281 -18.44 -25.59 -4.91
N GLU A 282 -19.46 -26.09 -5.59
CA GLU A 282 -20.19 -25.31 -6.60
C GLU A 282 -21.08 -24.27 -5.92
N GLY A 283 -20.90 -23.01 -6.27
CA GLY A 283 -21.78 -21.90 -5.92
C GLY A 283 -22.75 -21.55 -7.04
N GLU A 284 -23.54 -20.51 -6.82
CA GLU A 284 -24.44 -19.99 -7.83
C GLU A 284 -23.68 -19.56 -9.10
N GLY A 285 -24.24 -19.86 -10.26
CA GLY A 285 -23.66 -19.47 -11.55
C GLY A 285 -22.35 -20.17 -11.90
N ASP A 286 -22.13 -21.40 -11.41
CA ASP A 286 -20.91 -22.19 -11.64
C ASP A 286 -19.66 -21.52 -11.05
N LYS A 287 -19.80 -20.79 -9.93
CA LYS A 287 -18.69 -20.17 -9.21
C LYS A 287 -18.02 -21.17 -8.27
N PRO A 288 -16.68 -21.28 -8.22
CA PRO A 288 -16.02 -22.08 -7.20
C PRO A 288 -16.08 -21.34 -5.87
N LEU A 289 -16.59 -21.99 -4.82
CA LEU A 289 -16.59 -21.50 -3.46
C LEU A 289 -15.69 -22.36 -2.58
N ILE A 290 -14.98 -21.73 -1.65
CA ILE A 290 -14.07 -22.37 -0.71
C ILE A 290 -14.84 -22.59 0.59
N GLN A 291 -15.08 -23.86 0.92
CA GLN A 291 -15.80 -24.26 2.13
C GLN A 291 -14.81 -24.49 3.29
N VAL A 292 -15.03 -23.78 4.39
CA VAL A 292 -14.24 -23.87 5.64
C VAL A 292 -15.16 -23.91 6.85
N THR A 293 -14.68 -24.44 7.97
CA THR A 293 -15.33 -24.31 9.28
C THR A 293 -14.77 -23.08 9.99
N PHE A 294 -15.63 -22.11 10.30
CA PHE A 294 -15.25 -20.89 11.02
C PHE A 294 -16.24 -20.63 12.16
N LYS A 295 -15.74 -20.47 13.40
CA LYS A 295 -16.57 -20.31 14.61
C LYS A 295 -17.63 -21.42 14.78
N GLY A 296 -17.26 -22.66 14.47
CA GLY A 296 -18.14 -23.83 14.57
C GLY A 296 -19.19 -23.98 13.45
N GLU A 297 -19.23 -23.06 12.49
CA GLU A 297 -20.16 -23.09 11.36
C GLU A 297 -19.44 -23.35 10.04
N GLU A 298 -20.05 -24.12 9.13
CA GLU A 298 -19.57 -24.21 7.75
C GLU A 298 -19.87 -22.90 7.02
N LYS A 299 -18.84 -22.30 6.42
CA LYS A 299 -18.93 -21.10 5.61
C LYS A 299 -18.32 -21.31 4.25
N ASN A 300 -18.92 -20.69 3.26
CA ASN A 300 -18.46 -20.71 1.88
C ASN A 300 -17.98 -19.30 1.52
N PHE A 301 -16.73 -19.18 1.14
CA PHE A 301 -16.12 -17.93 0.68
C PHE A 301 -15.79 -18.01 -0.80
N SER A 302 -16.04 -16.94 -1.53
CA SER A 302 -15.53 -16.77 -2.89
C SER A 302 -14.02 -16.51 -2.89
N PRO A 303 -13.31 -16.82 -3.99
CA PRO A 303 -11.89 -16.47 -4.13
C PRO A 303 -11.61 -14.97 -3.98
N GLU A 304 -12.58 -14.11 -4.37
CA GLU A 304 -12.51 -12.67 -4.18
C GLU A 304 -12.52 -12.28 -2.69
N GLU A 305 -13.34 -12.92 -1.87
CA GLU A 305 -13.36 -12.70 -0.41
C GLU A 305 -12.07 -13.17 0.27
N ILE A 306 -11.51 -14.30 -0.16
CA ILE A 306 -10.21 -14.75 0.38
C ILE A 306 -9.09 -13.78 -0.01
N SER A 307 -9.09 -13.33 -1.28
CA SER A 307 -8.10 -12.37 -1.77
C SER A 307 -8.26 -10.99 -1.11
N SER A 308 -9.49 -10.56 -0.80
CA SER A 308 -9.76 -9.31 -0.11
C SER A 308 -9.24 -9.32 1.33
N MET A 309 -9.22 -10.47 2.01
CA MET A 309 -8.60 -10.61 3.33
C MET A 309 -7.08 -10.37 3.24
N VAL A 310 -6.40 -10.91 2.22
CA VAL A 310 -4.97 -10.65 1.98
C VAL A 310 -4.74 -9.16 1.66
N LEU A 311 -5.55 -8.56 0.78
CA LEU A 311 -5.49 -7.13 0.46
C LEU A 311 -5.74 -6.24 1.69
N THR A 312 -6.64 -6.65 2.58
CA THR A 312 -6.90 -5.97 3.86
C THR A 312 -5.65 -5.97 4.72
N ARG A 313 -4.94 -7.10 4.83
CA ARG A 313 -3.66 -7.15 5.55
C ARG A 313 -2.58 -6.25 4.93
N MET A 314 -2.53 -6.15 3.60
CA MET A 314 -1.60 -5.25 2.90
C MET A 314 -1.94 -3.78 3.17
N LYS A 315 -3.23 -3.43 3.15
CA LYS A 315 -3.74 -2.12 3.54
C LYS A 315 -3.38 -1.79 4.99
N GLU A 316 -3.67 -2.67 5.95
CA GLU A 316 -3.35 -2.48 7.38
C GLU A 316 -1.84 -2.26 7.59
N THR A 317 -1.01 -3.02 6.88
CA THR A 317 0.45 -2.87 6.91
C THR A 317 0.87 -1.46 6.48
N ALA A 318 0.29 -0.94 5.40
CA ALA A 318 0.56 0.42 4.95
C ALA A 318 -0.02 1.50 5.89
N GLU A 319 -1.23 1.30 6.43
CA GLU A 319 -1.88 2.19 7.38
C GLU A 319 -1.05 2.34 8.67
N ASN A 320 -0.56 1.23 9.20
CA ASN A 320 0.32 1.22 10.38
C ASN A 320 1.64 1.94 10.12
N TYR A 321 2.23 1.77 8.93
CA TYR A 321 3.47 2.45 8.54
C TYR A 321 3.30 3.97 8.36
N LEU A 322 2.19 4.38 7.75
CA LEU A 322 1.94 5.79 7.42
C LEU A 322 1.22 6.57 8.53
N GLY A 323 0.59 5.87 9.47
CA GLY A 323 -0.19 6.47 10.56
C GLY A 323 -1.49 7.13 10.10
N GLN A 324 -2.04 6.70 8.95
CA GLN A 324 -3.28 7.25 8.36
C GLN A 324 -4.07 6.15 7.64
N GLU A 325 -5.37 6.37 7.45
CA GLU A 325 -6.26 5.47 6.69
C GLU A 325 -5.94 5.50 5.19
N ILE A 326 -5.91 4.34 4.54
CA ILE A 326 -5.63 4.20 3.11
C ILE A 326 -6.88 3.71 2.37
N LYS A 327 -7.27 4.43 1.32
CA LYS A 327 -8.51 4.16 0.56
C LYS A 327 -8.28 3.83 -0.89
N GLN A 328 -7.07 4.04 -1.42
CA GLN A 328 -6.80 3.92 -2.84
C GLN A 328 -5.57 3.06 -3.07
N ALA A 329 -5.63 2.21 -4.08
CA ALA A 329 -4.53 1.32 -4.43
C ALA A 329 -4.39 1.13 -5.94
N VAL A 330 -3.18 0.79 -6.36
CA VAL A 330 -2.90 0.08 -7.61
C VAL A 330 -2.66 -1.39 -7.23
N VAL A 331 -3.34 -2.31 -7.91
CA VAL A 331 -3.23 -3.76 -7.63
C VAL A 331 -2.71 -4.47 -8.87
N THR A 332 -1.79 -5.41 -8.69
CA THR A 332 -1.16 -6.15 -9.80
C THR A 332 -1.97 -7.38 -10.20
N VAL A 333 -1.83 -7.77 -11.47
CA VAL A 333 -2.32 -9.03 -12.03
C VAL A 333 -1.32 -9.60 -13.04
N PRO A 334 -1.31 -10.92 -13.26
CA PRO A 334 -0.54 -11.53 -14.34
C PRO A 334 -0.91 -10.91 -15.69
N ALA A 335 0.07 -10.74 -16.57
CA ALA A 335 -0.19 -10.10 -17.87
C ALA A 335 -1.20 -10.92 -18.70
N TYR A 336 -1.16 -12.24 -18.56
CA TYR A 336 -2.05 -13.17 -19.26
C TYR A 336 -3.40 -13.42 -18.57
N PHE A 337 -3.75 -12.67 -17.51
CA PHE A 337 -5.11 -12.72 -16.95
C PHE A 337 -6.14 -12.25 -17.96
N ASN A 338 -7.24 -12.99 -18.03
CA ASN A 338 -8.41 -12.60 -18.80
C ASN A 338 -9.26 -11.52 -18.11
N ASP A 339 -10.27 -11.04 -18.82
CA ASP A 339 -11.18 -9.99 -18.33
C ASP A 339 -11.86 -10.36 -17.00
N GLN A 340 -12.36 -11.60 -16.87
CA GLN A 340 -13.05 -12.04 -15.66
C GLN A 340 -12.13 -12.08 -14.44
N GLN A 341 -10.89 -12.56 -14.60
CA GLN A 341 -9.90 -12.58 -13.52
C GLN A 341 -9.51 -11.17 -13.09
N ARG A 342 -9.29 -10.25 -14.05
CA ARG A 342 -9.00 -8.83 -13.77
C ARG A 342 -10.14 -8.17 -12.99
N GLN A 343 -11.38 -8.42 -13.39
CA GLN A 343 -12.55 -7.89 -12.70
C GLN A 343 -12.69 -8.48 -11.30
N SER A 344 -12.54 -9.80 -11.13
CA SER A 344 -12.59 -10.45 -9.81
C SER A 344 -11.48 -9.95 -8.86
N THR A 345 -10.27 -9.66 -9.36
CA THR A 345 -9.22 -9.03 -8.55
C THR A 345 -9.57 -7.58 -8.17
N LYS A 346 -10.18 -6.82 -9.08
CA LYS A 346 -10.68 -5.47 -8.77
C LYS A 346 -11.79 -5.50 -7.71
N ASP A 347 -12.72 -6.47 -7.82
CA ASP A 347 -13.80 -6.68 -6.86
C ASP A 347 -13.24 -7.08 -5.49
N ALA A 348 -12.20 -7.92 -5.43
CA ALA A 348 -11.50 -8.23 -4.18
C ALA A 348 -10.91 -6.96 -3.51
N GLY A 349 -10.38 -6.02 -4.31
CA GLY A 349 -9.95 -4.71 -3.80
C GLY A 349 -11.10 -3.89 -3.22
N ALA A 350 -12.24 -3.86 -3.92
CA ALA A 350 -13.44 -3.18 -3.42
C ALA A 350 -13.93 -3.77 -2.09
N ILE A 351 -13.95 -5.11 -1.96
CA ILE A 351 -14.32 -5.82 -0.72
C ILE A 351 -13.34 -5.46 0.43
N ALA A 352 -12.05 -5.27 0.13
CA ALA A 352 -11.05 -4.82 1.10
C ALA A 352 -11.16 -3.32 1.48
N GLY A 353 -12.17 -2.60 0.96
CA GLY A 353 -12.35 -1.17 1.17
C GLY A 353 -11.27 -0.33 0.48
N LEU A 354 -10.78 -0.78 -0.67
CA LEU A 354 -9.85 -0.06 -1.55
C LEU A 354 -10.53 0.33 -2.86
N ASP A 355 -10.47 1.60 -3.21
CA ASP A 355 -10.74 2.11 -4.55
C ASP A 355 -9.53 1.81 -5.44
N VAL A 356 -9.64 0.73 -6.22
CA VAL A 356 -8.60 0.26 -7.14
C VAL A 356 -8.52 1.21 -8.34
N LYS A 357 -7.57 2.15 -8.28
CA LYS A 357 -7.36 3.18 -9.30
C LYS A 357 -6.84 2.62 -10.62
N ARG A 358 -6.08 1.54 -10.54
CA ARG A 358 -5.51 0.85 -11.70
C ARG A 358 -5.26 -0.62 -11.37
N ILE A 359 -5.63 -1.48 -12.32
CA ILE A 359 -5.05 -2.81 -12.43
C ILE A 359 -3.82 -2.70 -13.34
N ILE A 360 -2.66 -3.12 -12.85
CA ILE A 360 -1.40 -3.09 -13.63
C ILE A 360 -0.90 -4.51 -13.85
N ASN A 361 -0.36 -4.79 -15.03
CA ASN A 361 0.26 -6.07 -15.32
C ASN A 361 1.58 -6.21 -14.53
N GLU A 362 1.81 -7.38 -13.93
CA GLU A 362 3.02 -7.71 -13.14
C GLU A 362 4.33 -7.39 -13.88
N PRO A 363 4.57 -7.89 -15.11
CA PRO A 363 5.80 -7.59 -15.84
C PRO A 363 5.91 -6.11 -16.22
N THR A 364 4.78 -5.43 -16.46
CA THR A 364 4.75 -3.99 -16.70
C THR A 364 5.17 -3.19 -15.46
N ALA A 365 4.70 -3.59 -14.28
CA ALA A 365 5.13 -2.99 -13.02
C ALA A 365 6.63 -3.23 -12.78
N ALA A 366 7.11 -4.45 -12.98
CA ALA A 366 8.54 -4.74 -12.86
C ALA A 366 9.41 -3.92 -13.84
N ALA A 367 8.92 -3.67 -15.05
CA ALA A 367 9.59 -2.81 -16.01
C ALA A 367 9.68 -1.35 -15.53
N LEU A 368 8.62 -0.81 -14.89
CA LEU A 368 8.67 0.51 -14.27
C LEU A 368 9.71 0.59 -13.15
N ALA A 369 9.79 -0.45 -12.32
CA ALA A 369 10.81 -0.55 -11.27
C ALA A 369 12.23 -0.56 -11.86
N TYR A 370 12.44 -1.36 -12.92
CA TYR A 370 13.72 -1.42 -13.62
C TYR A 370 14.09 -0.08 -14.26
N GLY A 371 13.18 0.55 -15.01
CA GLY A 371 13.49 1.74 -15.79
C GLY A 371 13.79 2.97 -14.94
N LEU A 372 13.17 3.09 -13.76
CA LEU A 372 13.46 4.14 -12.79
C LEU A 372 14.84 3.99 -12.14
N ASP A 373 15.20 2.77 -11.72
CA ASP A 373 16.46 2.53 -11.01
C ASP A 373 17.68 2.59 -11.95
N SER A 374 17.52 2.13 -13.19
CA SER A 374 18.61 2.04 -14.18
C SER A 374 18.79 3.28 -15.05
N ASN A 375 17.90 4.28 -14.98
CA ASN A 375 17.80 5.38 -15.95
C ASN A 375 17.73 4.88 -17.42
N ALA A 376 17.20 3.68 -17.65
CA ALA A 376 17.17 3.07 -18.97
C ALA A 376 16.38 3.94 -19.96
N GLY A 377 16.99 4.21 -21.12
CA GLY A 377 16.38 5.00 -22.20
C GLY A 377 16.40 6.52 -21.99
N ASN A 378 17.01 7.02 -20.89
CA ASN A 378 17.18 8.46 -20.64
C ASN A 378 18.29 9.10 -21.49
N ASP A 379 19.15 8.31 -22.13
CA ASP A 379 20.16 8.77 -23.10
C ASP A 379 19.60 8.93 -24.53
N GLY A 380 18.28 8.76 -24.69
CA GLY A 380 17.59 8.81 -25.98
C GLY A 380 17.79 7.56 -26.84
N LYS A 381 18.46 6.52 -26.33
CA LYS A 381 18.54 5.24 -27.02
C LYS A 381 17.40 4.35 -26.62
N LYS A 382 16.83 3.69 -27.62
CA LYS A 382 15.83 2.65 -27.45
C LYS A 382 16.46 1.43 -26.79
N THR A 383 15.96 1.08 -25.60
CA THR A 383 16.38 -0.12 -24.85
C THR A 383 15.24 -1.13 -24.90
N ASN A 384 15.48 -2.30 -25.49
CA ASN A 384 14.49 -3.38 -25.46
C ASN A 384 14.81 -4.29 -24.29
N ILE A 385 13.86 -4.52 -23.41
CA ILE A 385 14.02 -5.41 -22.27
C ILE A 385 13.04 -6.57 -22.38
N LEU A 386 13.47 -7.75 -21.94
CA LEU A 386 12.58 -8.87 -21.69
C LEU A 386 12.42 -9.03 -20.19
N ILE A 387 11.17 -8.98 -19.73
CA ILE A 387 10.80 -9.35 -18.37
C ILE A 387 10.40 -10.82 -18.39
N PHE A 388 11.09 -11.63 -17.59
CA PHE A 388 10.78 -13.03 -17.35
C PHE A 388 10.29 -13.18 -15.91
N ASP A 389 8.98 -13.29 -15.75
CA ASP A 389 8.31 -13.37 -14.44
C ASP A 389 7.85 -14.81 -14.19
N LEU A 390 8.53 -15.50 -13.27
CA LEU A 390 8.16 -16.86 -12.86
C LEU A 390 7.92 -16.88 -11.35
N GLY A 391 6.64 -16.78 -10.98
CA GLY A 391 6.18 -16.73 -9.60
C GLY A 391 5.92 -18.12 -8.99
N GLY A 392 5.01 -18.14 -8.02
CA GLY A 392 4.54 -19.37 -7.37
C GLY A 392 3.41 -20.08 -8.14
N GLY A 393 2.59 -19.33 -8.88
CA GLY A 393 1.43 -19.85 -9.60
C GLY A 393 1.36 -19.52 -11.08
N THR A 394 2.03 -18.44 -11.49
CA THR A 394 1.92 -17.87 -12.83
C THR A 394 3.29 -17.64 -13.43
N PHE A 395 3.32 -17.68 -14.75
CA PHE A 395 4.48 -17.39 -15.57
C PHE A 395 4.09 -16.37 -16.64
N ASP A 396 4.79 -15.25 -16.70
CA ASP A 396 4.59 -14.23 -17.73
C ASP A 396 5.93 -13.85 -18.37
N VAL A 397 5.88 -13.57 -19.68
CA VAL A 397 6.98 -13.00 -20.44
C VAL A 397 6.47 -11.79 -21.18
N SER A 398 7.13 -10.65 -21.01
CA SER A 398 6.83 -9.43 -21.77
C SER A 398 8.09 -8.84 -22.34
N ILE A 399 8.03 -8.42 -23.60
CA ILE A 399 9.07 -7.60 -24.22
C ILE A 399 8.58 -6.16 -24.22
N LEU A 400 9.38 -5.27 -23.64
CA LEU A 400 9.10 -3.84 -23.60
C LEU A 400 10.21 -3.07 -24.30
N SER A 401 9.82 -1.94 -24.87
CA SER A 401 10.76 -0.95 -25.38
C SER A 401 10.69 0.31 -24.53
N ILE A 402 11.84 0.77 -24.08
CA ILE A 402 11.99 1.95 -23.23
C ILE A 402 12.77 3.02 -24.00
N GLU A 403 12.16 4.19 -24.19
CA GLU A 403 12.78 5.32 -24.87
C GLU A 403 12.22 6.64 -24.30
N ASN A 404 13.08 7.52 -23.77
CA ASN A 404 12.70 8.83 -23.23
C ASN A 404 11.55 8.78 -22.19
N GLY A 405 11.56 7.77 -21.31
CA GLY A 405 10.52 7.55 -20.31
C GLY A 405 9.21 6.92 -20.84
N ILE A 406 9.14 6.58 -22.13
CA ILE A 406 8.02 5.85 -22.71
C ILE A 406 8.30 4.35 -22.59
N PHE A 407 7.41 3.62 -21.91
CA PHE A 407 7.43 2.18 -21.75
C PHE A 407 6.35 1.58 -22.64
N GLU A 408 6.75 0.95 -23.73
CA GLU A 408 5.82 0.35 -24.69
C GLU A 408 5.95 -1.18 -24.69
N VAL A 409 4.90 -1.87 -24.29
CA VAL A 409 4.83 -3.34 -24.38
C VAL A 409 4.70 -3.73 -25.85
N LYS A 410 5.65 -4.51 -26.35
CA LYS A 410 5.68 -4.98 -27.74
C LYS A 410 4.94 -6.30 -27.93
N ALA A 411 5.13 -7.22 -27.00
CA ALA A 411 4.39 -8.46 -26.94
C ALA A 411 4.39 -8.99 -25.52
N THR A 412 3.34 -9.74 -25.19
CA THR A 412 3.24 -10.48 -23.94
C THR A 412 2.68 -11.87 -24.17
N GLY A 413 3.13 -12.83 -23.39
CA GLY A 413 2.65 -14.20 -23.35
C GLY A 413 2.88 -14.79 -21.97
N GLY A 414 2.27 -15.93 -21.69
CA GLY A 414 2.38 -16.51 -20.36
C GLY A 414 1.52 -17.75 -20.18
N ASP A 415 1.59 -18.28 -18.97
CA ASP A 415 0.80 -19.40 -18.49
C ASP A 415 0.33 -19.11 -17.06
N THR A 416 -0.99 -19.03 -16.88
CA THR A 416 -1.61 -18.69 -15.60
C THR A 416 -1.63 -19.85 -14.59
N HIS A 417 -1.09 -21.03 -14.95
CA HIS A 417 -0.94 -22.18 -14.05
C HIS A 417 0.41 -22.89 -14.29
N LEU A 418 1.47 -22.11 -14.18
CA LEU A 418 2.84 -22.59 -14.22
C LEU A 418 3.67 -21.78 -13.23
N GLY A 419 4.20 -22.42 -12.20
CA GLY A 419 5.07 -21.75 -11.23
C GLY A 419 5.64 -22.68 -10.17
N GLY A 420 6.10 -22.05 -9.08
CA GLY A 420 6.74 -22.71 -7.95
C GLY A 420 5.96 -23.89 -7.34
N GLU A 421 4.63 -23.82 -7.27
CA GLU A 421 3.78 -24.86 -6.70
C GLU A 421 3.67 -26.11 -7.58
N ASP A 422 3.84 -25.98 -8.90
CA ASP A 422 3.88 -27.12 -9.81
C ASP A 422 5.20 -27.88 -9.61
N PHE A 423 6.31 -27.15 -9.41
CA PHE A 423 7.60 -27.75 -9.09
C PHE A 423 7.57 -28.49 -7.74
N ASP A 424 6.91 -27.91 -6.74
CA ASP A 424 6.72 -28.55 -5.43
C ASP A 424 5.85 -29.79 -5.55
N SER A 425 4.79 -29.75 -6.35
CA SER A 425 3.89 -30.89 -6.59
C SER A 425 4.62 -32.06 -7.24
N ASN A 426 5.43 -31.81 -8.27
CA ASN A 426 6.24 -32.84 -8.92
C ASN A 426 7.23 -33.51 -7.93
N MET A 427 7.80 -32.72 -7.01
CA MET A 427 8.65 -33.26 -5.93
C MET A 427 7.84 -34.10 -4.93
N VAL A 428 6.66 -33.61 -4.52
CA VAL A 428 5.78 -34.32 -3.60
C VAL A 428 5.35 -35.67 -4.19
N ASP A 429 4.90 -35.71 -5.44
CA ASP A 429 4.42 -36.94 -6.10
C ASP A 429 5.54 -38.00 -6.19
N PHE A 430 6.74 -37.57 -6.55
CA PHE A 430 7.93 -38.43 -6.53
C PHE A 430 8.22 -38.97 -5.13
N LEU A 431 8.16 -38.12 -4.10
CA LEU A 431 8.48 -38.52 -2.72
C LEU A 431 7.38 -39.35 -2.05
N VAL A 432 6.11 -39.15 -2.40
CA VAL A 432 5.01 -40.04 -2.01
C VAL A 432 5.24 -41.45 -2.57
N THR A 433 5.66 -41.54 -3.83
CA THR A 433 6.00 -42.83 -4.46
C THR A 433 7.19 -43.49 -3.76
N GLU A 434 8.24 -42.72 -3.45
CA GLU A 434 9.39 -43.20 -2.67
C GLU A 434 9.01 -43.66 -1.26
N PHE A 435 8.14 -42.92 -0.56
CA PHE A 435 7.65 -43.29 0.77
C PHE A 435 6.90 -44.62 0.71
N LYS A 436 5.94 -44.76 -0.21
CA LYS A 436 5.18 -46.01 -0.41
C LYS A 436 6.12 -47.19 -0.66
N ARG A 437 7.12 -46.99 -1.51
CA ARG A 437 8.13 -48.01 -1.86
C ARG A 437 8.98 -48.42 -0.65
N LYS A 438 9.42 -47.47 0.18
CA LYS A 438 10.25 -47.74 1.37
C LYS A 438 9.46 -48.34 2.54
N ASN A 439 8.17 -48.03 2.65
CA ASN A 439 7.36 -48.30 3.84
C ASN A 439 6.20 -49.27 3.57
N ARG A 440 6.46 -50.37 2.86
CA ARG A 440 5.51 -51.48 2.65
C ARG A 440 4.14 -51.05 2.10
N GLY A 441 4.08 -50.01 1.28
CA GLY A 441 2.85 -49.51 0.67
C GLY A 441 2.00 -48.60 1.56
N LEU A 442 2.50 -48.18 2.73
CA LEU A 442 1.85 -47.13 3.52
C LEU A 442 1.69 -45.85 2.70
N ASP A 443 0.51 -45.24 2.79
CA ASP A 443 0.10 -44.16 1.88
C ASP A 443 -0.12 -42.83 2.62
N PRO A 444 0.85 -41.89 2.56
CA PRO A 444 0.75 -40.61 3.26
C PRO A 444 -0.34 -39.69 2.68
N THR A 445 -0.84 -39.96 1.47
CA THR A 445 -1.93 -39.19 0.85
C THR A 445 -3.25 -39.28 1.60
N LYS A 446 -3.40 -40.27 2.49
CA LYS A 446 -4.55 -40.43 3.37
C LYS A 446 -4.60 -39.42 4.52
N SER A 447 -3.57 -38.60 4.68
CA SER A 447 -3.47 -37.60 5.76
C SER A 447 -3.11 -36.23 5.20
N ALA A 448 -4.06 -35.29 5.26
CA ALA A 448 -3.84 -33.90 4.84
C ALA A 448 -2.67 -33.25 5.60
N ARG A 449 -2.53 -33.56 6.89
CA ARG A 449 -1.41 -33.12 7.73
C ARG A 449 -0.07 -33.65 7.20
N SER A 450 0.00 -34.92 6.85
CA SER A 450 1.21 -35.55 6.30
C SER A 450 1.59 -34.92 4.98
N MET A 451 0.62 -34.75 4.08
CA MET A 451 0.84 -34.11 2.78
C MET A 451 1.31 -32.66 2.91
N ARG A 452 0.73 -31.88 3.83
CA ARG A 452 1.15 -30.49 4.08
C ARG A 452 2.57 -30.42 4.62
N ARG A 453 2.95 -31.29 5.57
CA ARG A 453 4.32 -31.35 6.10
C ARG A 453 5.33 -31.75 5.03
N LEU A 454 5.01 -32.75 4.20
CA LEU A 454 5.86 -33.16 3.09
C LEU A 454 6.03 -32.03 2.07
N ARG A 455 4.95 -31.35 1.67
CA ARG A 455 5.02 -30.22 0.73
C ARG A 455 5.86 -29.07 1.27
N THR A 456 5.74 -28.72 2.55
CA THR A 456 6.60 -27.70 3.19
C THR A 456 8.07 -28.11 3.16
N ALA A 457 8.39 -29.39 3.37
CA ALA A 457 9.74 -29.90 3.24
C ALA A 457 10.25 -29.87 1.79
N CYS A 458 9.38 -30.15 0.80
CA CYS A 458 9.69 -30.01 -0.63
C CYS A 458 9.99 -28.56 -1.02
N GLU A 459 9.16 -27.59 -0.63
CA GLU A 459 9.38 -26.16 -0.90
C GLU A 459 10.73 -25.71 -0.33
N SER A 460 11.03 -26.11 0.91
CA SER A 460 12.32 -25.83 1.56
C SER A 460 13.49 -26.44 0.79
N ALA A 461 13.38 -27.71 0.38
CA ALA A 461 14.40 -28.38 -0.42
C ALA A 461 14.59 -27.77 -1.81
N LYS A 462 13.51 -27.37 -2.50
CA LYS A 462 13.57 -26.63 -3.77
C LYS A 462 14.38 -25.34 -3.62
N ARG A 463 14.13 -24.58 -2.55
CA ARG A 463 14.87 -23.33 -2.27
C ARG A 463 16.35 -23.62 -1.98
N MET A 464 16.67 -24.66 -1.20
CA MET A 464 18.06 -25.07 -0.97
C MET A 464 18.76 -25.49 -2.26
N LEU A 465 18.11 -26.27 -3.13
CA LEU A 465 18.67 -26.73 -4.39
C LEU A 465 18.98 -25.61 -5.39
N SER A 466 18.45 -24.42 -5.17
CA SER A 466 18.80 -23.23 -5.96
C SER A 466 20.23 -22.75 -5.68
N THR A 467 20.83 -23.13 -4.54
CA THR A 467 22.22 -22.80 -4.18
C THR A 467 23.09 -24.05 -4.02
N THR A 468 22.55 -25.16 -3.52
CA THR A 468 23.25 -26.43 -3.28
C THR A 468 22.96 -27.48 -4.36
N THR A 469 23.87 -28.44 -4.56
CA THR A 469 23.68 -29.54 -5.53
C THR A 469 22.83 -30.69 -5.00
N SER A 470 22.63 -30.75 -3.68
CA SER A 470 21.74 -31.69 -2.99
C SER A 470 21.11 -31.07 -1.75
N ALA A 471 19.97 -31.62 -1.34
CA ALA A 471 19.23 -31.25 -0.14
C ALA A 471 18.68 -32.51 0.54
N SER A 472 18.74 -32.56 1.87
CA SER A 472 18.06 -33.59 2.66
C SER A 472 16.61 -33.17 2.92
N ILE A 473 15.70 -34.11 2.79
CA ILE A 473 14.27 -33.96 3.09
C ILE A 473 13.96 -34.90 4.24
N GLU A 474 13.77 -34.32 5.42
CA GLU A 474 13.54 -35.03 6.67
C GLU A 474 12.22 -34.58 7.28
N VAL A 475 11.33 -35.53 7.54
CA VAL A 475 10.04 -35.29 8.19
C VAL A 475 9.79 -36.39 9.22
N ASP A 476 9.95 -36.04 10.49
CA ASP A 476 9.70 -36.95 11.63
C ASP A 476 8.23 -37.35 11.69
N SER A 477 7.94 -38.63 11.93
CA SER A 477 6.58 -39.17 12.02
C SER A 477 5.69 -38.64 10.89
N LEU A 478 6.14 -38.79 9.65
CA LEU A 478 5.42 -38.27 8.49
C LEU A 478 4.04 -38.90 8.40
N PHE A 479 3.94 -40.23 8.52
CA PHE A 479 2.68 -40.96 8.47
C PHE A 479 2.73 -42.22 9.34
N GLU A 480 1.68 -42.45 10.15
CA GLU A 480 1.56 -43.61 11.07
C GLU A 480 2.80 -43.88 11.93
N GLY A 481 3.46 -42.83 12.43
CA GLY A 481 4.65 -42.94 13.28
C GLY A 481 5.96 -43.22 12.53
N VAL A 482 5.91 -43.32 11.19
CA VAL A 482 7.09 -43.59 10.35
C VAL A 482 7.77 -42.27 9.96
N ASP A 483 9.02 -42.14 10.35
CA ASP A 483 9.89 -41.05 9.89
C ASP A 483 10.19 -41.18 8.40
N PHE A 484 10.30 -40.05 7.70
CA PHE A 484 10.71 -40.03 6.31
C PHE A 484 12.01 -39.25 6.14
N SER A 485 13.00 -39.90 5.55
CA SER A 485 14.24 -39.27 5.10
C SER A 485 14.53 -39.64 3.66
N SER A 486 14.84 -38.64 2.85
CA SER A 486 15.24 -38.80 1.46
C SER A 486 16.19 -37.67 1.04
N ALA A 487 17.17 -37.97 0.20
CA ALA A 487 18.01 -36.96 -0.42
C ALA A 487 17.45 -36.60 -1.81
N MET A 488 17.37 -35.31 -2.11
CA MET A 488 17.06 -34.79 -3.44
C MET A 488 18.31 -34.15 -4.03
N THR A 489 18.69 -34.52 -5.26
CA THR A 489 19.76 -33.83 -5.99
C THR A 489 19.16 -32.79 -6.94
N ARG A 490 19.93 -31.76 -7.26
CA ARG A 490 19.52 -30.74 -8.25
C ARG A 490 19.20 -31.38 -9.59
N ALA A 491 20.03 -32.31 -10.06
CA ALA A 491 19.79 -33.04 -11.31
C ALA A 491 18.46 -33.82 -11.29
N LYS A 492 18.11 -34.44 -10.15
CA LYS A 492 16.82 -35.12 -10.03
C LYS A 492 15.67 -34.13 -10.04
N PHE A 493 15.75 -33.04 -9.26
CA PHE A 493 14.76 -31.96 -9.30
C PHE A 493 14.57 -31.40 -10.72
N GLU A 494 15.66 -31.16 -11.45
CA GLU A 494 15.60 -30.67 -12.82
C GLU A 494 14.91 -31.67 -13.76
N SER A 495 15.21 -32.96 -13.64
CA SER A 495 14.54 -34.02 -14.43
C SER A 495 13.05 -34.15 -14.14
N LEU A 496 12.60 -33.88 -12.91
CA LEU A 496 11.18 -33.94 -12.54
C LEU A 496 10.39 -32.77 -13.14
N ASN A 497 11.07 -31.69 -13.52
CA ASN A 497 10.46 -30.43 -13.93
C ASN A 497 10.83 -30.01 -15.37
N GLU A 498 11.44 -30.91 -16.15
CA GLU A 498 11.93 -30.62 -17.49
C GLU A 498 10.83 -30.12 -18.43
N GLU A 499 9.65 -30.73 -18.39
CA GLU A 499 8.50 -30.30 -19.19
C GLU A 499 8.04 -28.88 -18.82
N CYS A 500 7.97 -28.58 -17.52
CA CYS A 500 7.60 -27.25 -17.04
C CYS A 500 8.64 -26.19 -17.46
N PHE A 501 9.93 -26.50 -17.38
CA PHE A 501 10.97 -25.57 -17.84
C PHE A 501 10.90 -25.34 -19.34
N LYS A 502 10.72 -26.40 -20.14
CA LYS A 502 10.60 -26.29 -21.58
C LYS A 502 9.41 -25.40 -22.01
N ARG A 503 8.26 -25.50 -21.33
CA ARG A 503 7.11 -24.61 -21.55
C ARG A 503 7.47 -23.13 -21.36
N THR A 504 8.35 -22.82 -20.40
CA THR A 504 8.79 -21.43 -20.21
C THR A 504 9.67 -20.95 -21.37
N GLU A 505 10.56 -21.80 -21.89
CA GLU A 505 11.36 -21.51 -23.09
C GLU A 505 10.49 -21.30 -24.34
N GLU A 506 9.54 -22.20 -24.59
CA GLU A 506 8.62 -22.12 -25.73
C GLU A 506 7.83 -20.80 -25.74
N THR A 507 7.42 -20.32 -24.56
CA THR A 507 6.72 -19.04 -24.41
C THR A 507 7.64 -17.86 -24.73
N VAL A 508 8.90 -17.88 -24.29
CA VAL A 508 9.88 -16.82 -24.62
C VAL A 508 10.05 -16.71 -26.13
N LEU A 509 10.20 -17.84 -26.82
CA LEU A 509 10.33 -17.89 -28.28
C LEU A 509 9.06 -17.36 -28.98
N GLN A 510 7.88 -17.70 -28.47
CA GLN A 510 6.61 -17.18 -28.99
C GLN A 510 6.52 -15.65 -28.84
N VAL A 511 6.91 -15.10 -27.68
CA VAL A 511 6.84 -13.65 -27.42
C VAL A 511 7.84 -12.88 -28.28
N LEU A 512 9.04 -13.43 -28.53
CA LEU A 512 10.00 -12.87 -29.50
C LEU A 512 9.39 -12.80 -30.92
N ALA A 513 8.77 -13.89 -31.36
CA ALA A 513 8.12 -13.96 -32.67
C ALA A 513 6.96 -12.95 -32.79
N ASP A 514 6.14 -12.83 -31.74
CA ASP A 514 5.03 -11.86 -31.67
C ASP A 514 5.54 -10.41 -31.70
N ALA A 515 6.64 -10.12 -31.00
CA ALA A 515 7.30 -8.82 -31.01
C ALA A 515 8.04 -8.53 -32.34
N LYS A 516 8.23 -9.55 -33.19
CA LYS A 516 9.06 -9.52 -34.40
C LYS A 516 10.49 -9.09 -34.09
N MET A 517 11.04 -9.65 -33.03
CA MET A 517 12.39 -9.38 -32.55
C MET A 517 13.19 -10.67 -32.50
N GLU A 518 14.47 -10.57 -32.84
CA GLU A 518 15.44 -11.64 -32.66
C GLU A 518 16.04 -11.57 -31.24
N PRO A 519 16.60 -12.67 -30.70
CA PRO A 519 17.25 -12.64 -29.39
C PRO A 519 18.34 -11.56 -29.26
N SER A 520 19.01 -11.21 -30.36
CA SER A 520 20.03 -10.15 -30.39
C SER A 520 19.46 -8.73 -30.19
N ASP A 521 18.17 -8.52 -30.46
CA ASP A 521 17.52 -7.22 -30.34
C ASP A 521 17.17 -6.85 -28.90
N ILE A 522 17.11 -7.85 -28.01
CA ILE A 522 16.87 -7.65 -26.58
C ILE A 522 18.15 -7.15 -25.96
N THR A 523 18.12 -5.99 -25.30
CA THR A 523 19.26 -5.38 -24.62
C THR A 523 19.52 -6.07 -23.28
N GLU A 524 18.48 -6.23 -22.47
CA GLU A 524 18.56 -6.68 -21.08
C GLU A 524 17.51 -7.75 -20.76
N LEU A 525 17.89 -8.69 -19.90
CA LEU A 525 17.05 -9.79 -19.42
C LEU A 525 16.77 -9.60 -17.94
N VAL A 526 15.54 -9.25 -17.60
CA VAL A 526 15.13 -8.91 -16.23
C VAL A 526 14.32 -10.06 -15.64
N LEU A 527 14.75 -10.56 -14.49
CA LEU A 527 14.11 -11.67 -13.79
C LEU A 527 13.20 -11.15 -12.67
N VAL A 528 11.99 -11.69 -12.60
CA VAL A 528 10.98 -11.35 -11.59
C VAL A 528 10.36 -12.65 -11.06
N GLY A 529 9.97 -12.66 -9.79
CA GLY A 529 9.38 -13.83 -9.15
C GLY A 529 10.40 -14.82 -8.60
N GLY A 530 10.11 -15.36 -7.41
CA GLY A 530 11.06 -16.17 -6.64
C GLY A 530 11.52 -17.46 -7.33
N SER A 531 10.75 -18.02 -8.27
CA SER A 531 11.13 -19.25 -8.98
C SER A 531 12.20 -19.00 -10.05
N THR A 532 12.47 -17.75 -10.44
CA THR A 532 13.60 -17.40 -11.31
C THR A 532 14.97 -17.60 -10.64
N ARG A 533 15.00 -17.86 -9.33
CA ARG A 533 16.23 -18.22 -8.60
C ARG A 533 16.72 -19.63 -8.93
N ILE A 534 15.92 -20.45 -9.62
CA ILE A 534 16.29 -21.81 -10.03
C ILE A 534 17.40 -21.72 -11.11
N PRO A 535 18.60 -22.32 -10.90
CA PRO A 535 19.70 -22.22 -11.85
C PRO A 535 19.38 -22.74 -13.25
N LYS A 536 18.57 -23.80 -13.36
CA LYS A 536 18.15 -24.35 -14.66
C LYS A 536 17.35 -23.34 -15.49
N VAL A 537 16.46 -22.58 -14.87
CA VAL A 537 15.66 -21.52 -15.51
C VAL A 537 16.58 -20.41 -16.02
N GLN A 538 17.52 -19.94 -15.19
CA GLN A 538 18.49 -18.91 -15.57
C GLN A 538 19.39 -19.35 -16.72
N ASN A 539 19.94 -20.56 -16.65
CA ASN A 539 20.83 -21.11 -17.67
C ASN A 539 20.10 -21.29 -19.01
N MET A 540 18.87 -21.80 -18.97
CA MET A 540 18.03 -21.97 -20.16
C MET A 540 17.71 -20.63 -20.80
N LEU A 541 17.27 -19.64 -20.01
CA LEU A 541 17.00 -18.30 -20.52
C LEU A 541 18.26 -17.68 -21.13
N SER A 542 19.39 -17.69 -20.42
CA SER A 542 20.66 -17.15 -20.93
C SER A 542 21.08 -17.84 -22.24
N ALA A 543 20.87 -19.16 -22.36
CA ALA A 543 21.18 -19.92 -23.56
C ALA A 543 20.35 -19.48 -24.79
N VAL A 544 19.04 -19.20 -24.62
CA VAL A 544 18.18 -18.65 -25.69
C VAL A 544 18.74 -17.34 -26.24
N PHE A 545 19.38 -16.55 -25.38
CA PHE A 545 19.96 -15.24 -25.72
C PHE A 545 21.49 -15.30 -25.94
N GLY A 546 22.02 -16.46 -26.34
CA GLY A 546 23.42 -16.59 -26.74
C GLY A 546 24.43 -16.41 -25.59
N GLY A 547 24.04 -16.77 -24.36
CA GLY A 547 24.87 -16.62 -23.16
C GLY A 547 24.84 -15.21 -22.56
N LYS A 548 23.85 -14.38 -22.92
CA LYS A 548 23.66 -13.05 -22.36
C LYS A 548 23.51 -13.11 -20.84
N GLU A 549 24.14 -12.16 -20.14
CA GLU A 549 24.02 -12.03 -18.70
C GLU A 549 22.60 -11.60 -18.28
N LEU A 550 22.14 -12.15 -17.17
CA LEU A 550 20.84 -11.82 -16.59
C LEU A 550 21.00 -10.63 -15.66
N SER A 551 20.12 -9.64 -15.78
CA SER A 551 20.12 -8.45 -14.93
C SER A 551 19.89 -8.81 -13.46
N LYS A 552 20.64 -8.16 -12.58
CA LYS A 552 20.55 -8.27 -11.13
C LYS A 552 20.21 -6.94 -10.47
N SER A 553 19.77 -5.95 -11.26
CA SER A 553 19.56 -4.58 -10.76
C SER A 553 18.33 -4.45 -9.86
N ILE A 554 17.33 -5.31 -10.04
CA ILE A 554 16.08 -5.27 -9.25
C ILE A 554 15.92 -6.51 -8.38
N ASN A 555 15.23 -6.34 -7.24
CA ASN A 555 14.86 -7.45 -6.38
C ASN A 555 13.64 -8.19 -6.97
N PRO A 556 13.75 -9.49 -7.32
CA PRO A 556 12.67 -10.23 -7.99
C PRO A 556 11.42 -10.40 -7.13
N ASP A 557 11.52 -10.26 -5.80
CA ASP A 557 10.40 -10.43 -4.86
C ASP A 557 9.68 -9.10 -4.55
N GLU A 558 10.27 -7.95 -4.92
CA GLU A 558 9.77 -6.60 -4.56
C GLU A 558 9.46 -5.73 -5.79
N ALA A 559 10.04 -6.04 -6.95
CA ALA A 559 9.98 -5.21 -8.16
C ALA A 559 8.54 -4.91 -8.64
N VAL A 560 7.64 -5.88 -8.51
CA VAL A 560 6.25 -5.74 -8.94
C VAL A 560 5.52 -4.72 -8.05
N ALA A 561 5.60 -4.87 -6.72
CA ALA A 561 5.03 -3.91 -5.77
C ALA A 561 5.67 -2.53 -5.91
N TYR A 562 6.97 -2.48 -6.21
CA TYR A 562 7.70 -1.25 -6.47
C TYR A 562 7.08 -0.49 -7.65
N GLY A 563 6.94 -1.15 -8.80
CA GLY A 563 6.32 -0.55 -9.99
C GLY A 563 4.87 -0.15 -9.80
N ALA A 564 4.10 -0.94 -9.03
CA ALA A 564 2.73 -0.58 -8.67
C ALA A 564 2.69 0.71 -7.82
N ALA A 565 3.64 0.90 -6.91
CA ALA A 565 3.74 2.12 -6.10
C ALA A 565 4.14 3.34 -6.94
N VAL A 566 5.02 3.17 -7.94
CA VAL A 566 5.33 4.20 -8.94
C VAL A 566 4.07 4.62 -9.69
N GLN A 567 3.29 3.64 -10.17
CA GLN A 567 2.03 3.92 -10.84
C GLN A 567 1.04 4.65 -9.92
N GLY A 568 0.99 4.27 -8.64
CA GLY A 568 0.21 4.96 -7.61
C GLY A 568 0.63 6.42 -7.43
N ALA A 569 1.94 6.70 -7.41
CA ALA A 569 2.49 8.05 -7.35
C ALA A 569 2.04 8.92 -8.54
N ILE A 570 2.11 8.36 -9.76
CA ILE A 570 1.68 9.05 -10.98
C ILE A 570 0.18 9.38 -10.92
N LEU A 571 -0.65 8.45 -10.43
CA LEU A 571 -2.10 8.63 -10.32
C LEU A 571 -2.51 9.56 -9.17
N SER A 572 -1.73 9.63 -8.10
CA SER A 572 -1.95 10.56 -6.98
C SER A 572 -1.46 11.98 -7.27
N GLY A 573 -1.00 12.25 -8.50
CA GLY A 573 -0.56 13.57 -8.95
C GLY A 573 0.86 13.95 -8.54
N ILE A 574 1.68 13.00 -8.08
CA ILE A 574 3.11 13.23 -7.84
C ILE A 574 3.78 13.46 -9.19
N ARG A 575 4.40 14.63 -9.32
CA ARG A 575 5.04 15.13 -10.54
C ARG A 575 6.43 15.61 -10.17
N ASN A 576 7.41 14.72 -10.23
CA ASN A 576 8.83 15.06 -10.08
C ASN A 576 9.60 14.66 -11.34
N ASP A 577 10.91 14.93 -11.39
CA ASP A 577 11.75 14.59 -12.55
C ASP A 577 11.69 13.09 -12.90
N ALA A 578 11.45 12.23 -11.92
CA ALA A 578 11.31 10.78 -12.09
C ALA A 578 9.94 10.34 -12.63
N THR A 579 8.84 11.04 -12.33
CA THR A 579 7.48 10.65 -12.73
C THR A 579 6.91 11.45 -13.90
N ASN A 580 7.49 12.60 -14.26
CA ASN A 580 6.99 13.50 -15.30
C ASN A 580 7.18 12.95 -16.72
N SER A 581 8.17 12.09 -16.94
CA SER A 581 8.49 11.50 -18.25
C SER A 581 7.88 10.12 -18.46
N LEU A 582 7.27 9.51 -17.43
CA LEU A 582 6.79 8.13 -17.49
C LEU A 582 5.45 8.04 -18.22
N LEU A 583 5.48 7.49 -19.43
CA LEU A 583 4.29 7.11 -20.18
C LEU A 583 4.28 5.60 -20.37
N LEU A 584 3.24 4.94 -19.86
CA LEU A 584 3.05 3.51 -20.04
C LEU A 584 2.03 3.23 -21.15
N VAL A 585 2.44 2.42 -22.13
CA VAL A 585 1.58 1.89 -23.19
C VAL A 585 1.59 0.36 -23.08
N ASP A 586 0.52 -0.18 -22.51
CA ASP A 586 0.32 -1.63 -22.35
C ASP A 586 -0.49 -2.20 -23.53
N VAL A 587 -0.67 -3.53 -23.57
CA VAL A 587 -1.38 -4.24 -24.65
C VAL A 587 -2.40 -5.24 -24.11
N THR A 588 -3.36 -5.65 -24.95
CA THR A 588 -4.24 -6.79 -24.64
C THR A 588 -3.55 -8.13 -24.93
N PRO A 589 -3.58 -9.13 -24.03
CA PRO A 589 -2.82 -10.38 -24.19
C PRO A 589 -3.44 -11.37 -25.19
N LEU A 590 -4.74 -11.28 -25.44
CA LEU A 590 -5.53 -12.20 -26.25
C LEU A 590 -6.33 -11.45 -27.32
N SER A 591 -6.55 -12.11 -28.46
CA SER A 591 -7.42 -11.61 -29.52
C SER A 591 -8.88 -11.67 -29.08
N LEU A 592 -9.63 -10.61 -29.37
CA LEU A 592 -11.03 -10.45 -29.01
C LEU A 592 -11.89 -10.38 -30.28
N GLY A 593 -13.00 -11.11 -30.25
CA GLY A 593 -13.84 -11.29 -31.43
C GLY A 593 -15.25 -11.75 -31.11
N ILE A 594 -16.04 -11.91 -32.18
CA ILE A 594 -17.41 -12.43 -32.10
C ILE A 594 -17.54 -13.74 -32.86
N GLU A 595 -18.53 -14.55 -32.47
CA GLU A 595 -18.98 -15.72 -33.23
C GLU A 595 -19.66 -15.30 -34.54
N LEU A 596 -19.36 -16.02 -35.63
CA LEU A 596 -20.09 -15.98 -36.90
C LEU A 596 -20.71 -17.35 -37.23
N VAL A 597 -21.57 -17.38 -38.26
CA VAL A 597 -22.04 -18.62 -38.91
C VAL A 597 -20.88 -19.62 -39.07
N GLY A 598 -21.14 -20.87 -38.65
CA GLY A 598 -20.17 -21.96 -38.74
C GLY A 598 -19.21 -22.07 -37.56
N LYS A 599 -19.49 -21.41 -36.43
CA LYS A 599 -18.67 -21.47 -35.20
C LYS A 599 -17.24 -20.96 -35.41
N VAL A 600 -17.08 -19.96 -36.28
CA VAL A 600 -15.79 -19.33 -36.57
C VAL A 600 -15.70 -17.98 -35.86
N MET A 601 -14.53 -17.67 -35.31
CA MET A 601 -14.27 -16.40 -34.65
C MET A 601 -13.93 -15.31 -35.68
N SER A 602 -14.67 -14.19 -35.64
CA SER A 602 -14.28 -12.94 -36.29
C SER A 602 -13.50 -12.08 -35.31
N VAL A 603 -12.19 -11.96 -35.48
CA VAL A 603 -11.34 -11.13 -34.62
C VAL A 603 -11.53 -9.64 -34.98
N LEU A 604 -11.83 -8.81 -33.98
CA LEU A 604 -11.90 -7.34 -34.09
C LEU A 604 -10.66 -6.66 -33.54
N ILE A 605 -10.15 -7.12 -32.39
CA ILE A 605 -8.93 -6.64 -31.76
C ILE A 605 -7.99 -7.82 -31.66
N LYS A 606 -6.79 -7.70 -32.24
CA LYS A 606 -5.78 -8.77 -32.16
C LYS A 606 -5.03 -8.68 -30.84
N ARG A 607 -4.50 -9.79 -30.35
CA ARG A 607 -3.54 -9.77 -29.24
C ARG A 607 -2.36 -8.84 -29.53
N ASN A 608 -1.74 -8.34 -28.47
CA ASN A 608 -0.68 -7.34 -28.46
C ASN A 608 -1.10 -5.98 -29.07
N THR A 609 -2.40 -5.70 -29.23
CA THR A 609 -2.87 -4.35 -29.58
C THR A 609 -2.74 -3.44 -28.36
N ALA A 610 -2.11 -2.28 -28.53
CA ALA A 610 -1.97 -1.27 -27.48
C ALA A 610 -3.32 -0.82 -26.90
N ILE A 611 -3.40 -0.66 -25.59
CA ILE A 611 -4.61 -0.23 -24.86
C ILE A 611 -4.38 1.14 -24.18
N PRO A 612 -5.41 1.99 -24.06
CA PRO A 612 -6.81 1.77 -24.47
C PRO A 612 -7.00 1.80 -26.00
N VAL A 613 -7.99 1.06 -26.50
CA VAL A 613 -8.27 0.97 -27.95
C VAL A 613 -9.76 0.82 -28.23
N LYS A 614 -10.19 1.36 -29.37
CA LYS A 614 -11.56 1.21 -29.89
C LYS A 614 -11.52 0.72 -31.33
N LYS A 615 -12.25 -0.35 -31.64
CA LYS A 615 -12.41 -0.91 -32.99
C LYS A 615 -13.87 -1.17 -33.29
N THR A 616 -14.32 -0.74 -34.46
CA THR A 616 -15.68 -0.95 -34.95
C THR A 616 -15.65 -1.74 -36.25
N ARG A 617 -16.54 -2.73 -36.37
CA ARG A 617 -16.76 -3.48 -37.61
C ARG A 617 -18.27 -3.60 -37.89
N VAL A 618 -18.63 -3.54 -39.15
CA VAL A 618 -20.02 -3.71 -39.60
C VAL A 618 -20.28 -5.18 -39.91
N TYR A 619 -21.35 -5.70 -39.32
CA TYR A 619 -21.92 -7.02 -39.55
C TYR A 619 -23.34 -6.86 -40.14
N THR A 620 -23.95 -7.97 -40.55
CA THR A 620 -25.29 -8.00 -41.14
C THR A 620 -26.04 -9.23 -40.65
N THR A 621 -27.37 -9.22 -40.79
CA THR A 621 -28.25 -10.36 -40.49
C THR A 621 -28.00 -11.55 -41.42
N GLU A 622 -28.28 -12.73 -40.88
CA GLU A 622 -28.09 -14.03 -41.53
C GLU A 622 -29.40 -14.52 -42.19
N GLU A 623 -30.54 -14.05 -41.69
CA GLU A 623 -31.88 -14.40 -42.17
C GLU A 623 -32.67 -13.20 -42.72
N ASP A 624 -33.58 -13.48 -43.66
CA ASP A 624 -34.48 -12.48 -44.20
C ASP A 624 -35.46 -12.02 -43.11
N TRP A 625 -35.64 -10.70 -42.98
CA TRP A 625 -36.56 -10.06 -42.05
C TRP A 625 -36.25 -10.27 -40.56
N GLN A 626 -35.02 -10.67 -40.24
CA GLN A 626 -34.51 -10.78 -38.89
C GLN A 626 -34.52 -9.41 -38.19
N THR A 627 -35.17 -9.33 -37.02
CA THR A 627 -35.30 -8.09 -36.23
C THR A 627 -34.49 -8.09 -34.93
N THR A 628 -33.83 -9.21 -34.63
CA THR A 628 -32.98 -9.42 -33.46
C THR A 628 -31.67 -10.09 -33.87
N GLU A 629 -30.54 -9.71 -33.29
CA GLU A 629 -29.22 -10.31 -33.57
C GLU A 629 -28.51 -10.63 -32.26
N LYS A 630 -27.88 -11.81 -32.20
CA LYS A 630 -27.21 -12.29 -31.00
C LYS A 630 -25.70 -12.14 -31.17
N VAL A 631 -25.11 -11.26 -30.38
CA VAL A 631 -23.66 -11.04 -30.37
C VAL A 631 -23.04 -11.91 -29.28
N VAL A 632 -22.26 -12.92 -29.67
CA VAL A 632 -21.51 -13.80 -28.75
C VAL A 632 -20.03 -13.46 -28.83
N ILE A 633 -19.41 -13.15 -27.70
CA ILE A 633 -18.04 -12.61 -27.61
C ILE A 633 -17.08 -13.64 -27.04
N TYR A 634 -15.92 -13.72 -27.65
CA TYR A 634 -14.86 -14.68 -27.34
C TYR A 634 -13.49 -14.00 -27.22
N GLU A 635 -12.61 -14.62 -26.45
CA GLU A 635 -11.17 -14.34 -26.43
C GLU A 635 -10.37 -15.60 -26.78
N GLY A 636 -9.30 -15.46 -27.54
CA GLY A 636 -8.39 -16.53 -27.90
C GLY A 636 -7.94 -16.51 -29.37
N GLU A 637 -6.99 -17.39 -29.70
CA GLU A 637 -6.30 -17.41 -31.00
C GLU A 637 -6.79 -18.53 -31.93
N ARG A 638 -7.73 -19.37 -31.48
CA ARG A 638 -8.23 -20.49 -32.29
C ARG A 638 -9.26 -19.99 -33.30
N ALA A 639 -9.30 -20.60 -34.48
CA ALA A 639 -10.29 -20.25 -35.50
C ALA A 639 -11.72 -20.67 -35.10
N CYS A 640 -11.85 -21.82 -34.44
CA CYS A 640 -13.12 -22.34 -33.93
C CYS A 640 -13.43 -21.74 -32.56
N VAL A 641 -14.62 -21.15 -32.39
CA VAL A 641 -15.01 -20.51 -31.12
C VAL A 641 -15.16 -21.51 -29.96
N LEU A 642 -15.36 -22.80 -30.26
CA LEU A 642 -15.48 -23.84 -29.23
C LEU A 642 -14.15 -24.14 -28.53
N ASP A 643 -13.03 -23.77 -29.15
CA ASP A 643 -11.69 -23.91 -28.59
C ASP A 643 -11.18 -22.61 -27.94
N ASN A 644 -12.00 -21.56 -27.90
CA ASN A 644 -11.70 -20.26 -27.32
C ASN A 644 -12.53 -20.04 -26.05
N ASN A 645 -12.12 -19.07 -25.23
CA ASN A 645 -12.87 -18.74 -24.03
C ASN A 645 -14.05 -17.82 -24.38
N LYS A 646 -15.24 -18.22 -23.94
CA LYS A 646 -16.45 -17.42 -24.13
C LYS A 646 -16.55 -16.38 -23.02
N LEU A 647 -16.54 -15.12 -23.40
CA LEU A 647 -16.60 -14.01 -22.44
C LEU A 647 -18.03 -13.58 -22.11
N GLY A 648 -18.96 -13.67 -23.06
CA GLY A 648 -20.33 -13.24 -22.85
C GLY A 648 -21.18 -13.22 -24.11
N GLU A 649 -22.45 -12.87 -23.96
CA GLU A 649 -23.37 -12.67 -25.08
C GLU A 649 -24.45 -11.65 -24.74
N PHE A 650 -24.97 -10.97 -25.75
CA PHE A 650 -26.15 -10.12 -25.63
C PHE A 650 -26.92 -10.07 -26.95
N GLU A 651 -28.21 -9.71 -26.86
CA GLU A 651 -29.09 -9.60 -28.03
C GLU A 651 -29.43 -8.12 -28.30
N ILE A 652 -29.29 -7.68 -29.55
CA ILE A 652 -29.82 -6.40 -30.01
C ILE A 652 -31.18 -6.65 -30.67
N SER A 653 -32.21 -5.90 -30.26
CA SER A 653 -33.55 -5.97 -30.84
C SER A 653 -33.94 -4.66 -31.52
N GLY A 654 -34.87 -4.71 -32.47
CA GLY A 654 -35.29 -3.55 -33.25
C GLY A 654 -34.37 -3.23 -34.43
N ILE A 655 -33.67 -4.25 -34.95
CA ILE A 655 -32.90 -4.14 -36.20
C ILE A 655 -33.86 -3.92 -37.37
N GLU A 656 -33.37 -3.23 -38.39
CA GLU A 656 -34.03 -3.04 -39.66
C GLU A 656 -34.60 -4.37 -40.19
N ARG A 657 -35.92 -4.38 -40.40
CA ARG A 657 -36.59 -5.48 -41.08
C ARG A 657 -36.33 -5.39 -42.59
N ALA A 658 -35.26 -6.03 -43.04
CA ALA A 658 -34.81 -6.06 -44.44
C ALA A 658 -34.36 -7.48 -44.86
N LYS A 659 -33.98 -7.68 -46.12
CA LYS A 659 -33.45 -8.99 -46.55
C LYS A 659 -32.10 -9.27 -45.88
N ARG A 660 -31.72 -10.54 -45.76
CA ARG A 660 -30.39 -10.91 -45.25
C ARG A 660 -29.30 -10.17 -46.03
N GLY A 661 -28.27 -9.69 -45.35
CA GLY A 661 -27.20 -8.92 -45.97
C GLY A 661 -27.46 -7.41 -46.12
N GLU A 662 -28.69 -6.93 -45.90
CA GLU A 662 -29.03 -5.50 -46.01
C GLU A 662 -28.82 -4.72 -44.70
N PRO A 663 -29.23 -5.21 -43.50
CA PRO A 663 -29.01 -4.49 -42.25
C PRO A 663 -27.53 -4.24 -41.95
N GLN A 664 -27.21 -3.05 -41.44
CA GLN A 664 -25.84 -2.67 -41.08
C GLN A 664 -25.69 -2.54 -39.57
N ILE A 665 -25.16 -3.59 -38.93
CA ILE A 665 -24.99 -3.68 -37.49
C ILE A 665 -23.53 -3.33 -37.15
N GLU A 666 -23.29 -2.15 -36.60
CA GLU A 666 -21.98 -1.72 -36.10
C GLU A 666 -21.72 -2.35 -34.74
N VAL A 667 -20.77 -3.29 -34.68
CA VAL A 667 -20.26 -3.84 -33.42
C VAL A 667 -18.94 -3.15 -33.10
N THR A 668 -18.85 -2.55 -31.92
CA THR A 668 -17.69 -1.80 -31.45
C THR A 668 -17.15 -2.40 -30.16
N PHE A 669 -15.87 -2.74 -30.18
CA PHE A 669 -15.11 -3.21 -29.02
C PHE A 669 -14.24 -2.05 -28.54
N GLU A 670 -14.30 -1.77 -27.24
CA GLU A 670 -13.52 -0.74 -26.56
C GLU A 670 -12.84 -1.37 -25.34
N ILE A 671 -11.51 -1.32 -25.28
CA ILE A 671 -10.72 -1.78 -24.13
C ILE A 671 -10.20 -0.55 -23.40
N ASP A 672 -10.44 -0.47 -22.09
CA ASP A 672 -9.98 0.63 -21.25
C ASP A 672 -8.50 0.47 -20.81
N ALA A 673 -8.00 1.41 -20.00
CA ALA A 673 -6.63 1.38 -19.49
C ALA A 673 -6.37 0.30 -18.41
N ASN A 674 -7.40 -0.40 -17.93
CA ASN A 674 -7.28 -1.57 -17.04
C ASN A 674 -7.30 -2.89 -17.82
N GLY A 675 -7.52 -2.83 -19.14
CA GLY A 675 -7.70 -4.01 -19.99
C GLY A 675 -9.13 -4.58 -19.97
N ILE A 676 -10.13 -3.82 -19.51
CA ILE A 676 -11.53 -4.27 -19.41
C ILE A 676 -12.28 -3.99 -20.72
N LEU A 677 -13.06 -4.96 -21.20
CA LEU A 677 -13.77 -4.90 -22.49
C LEU A 677 -15.20 -4.35 -22.39
N HIS A 678 -15.49 -3.32 -23.17
CA HIS A 678 -16.84 -2.81 -23.44
C HIS A 678 -17.25 -3.11 -24.89
N VAL A 679 -18.39 -3.78 -25.08
CA VAL A 679 -18.92 -4.12 -26.41
C VAL A 679 -20.26 -3.46 -26.64
N THR A 680 -20.39 -2.74 -27.75
CA THR A 680 -21.64 -2.09 -28.16
C THR A 680 -22.04 -2.58 -29.54
N ALA A 681 -23.33 -2.85 -29.76
CA ALA A 681 -23.89 -3.12 -31.08
C ALA A 681 -24.93 -2.05 -31.40
N ARG A 682 -24.91 -1.52 -32.62
CA ARG A 682 -25.86 -0.51 -33.09
C ARG A 682 -26.25 -0.77 -34.53
N ASP A 683 -27.55 -0.84 -34.81
CA ASP A 683 -28.05 -0.77 -36.18
C ASP A 683 -27.97 0.68 -36.68
N LYS A 684 -27.30 0.88 -37.82
CA LYS A 684 -27.11 2.20 -38.42
C LYS A 684 -28.41 2.85 -38.88
N LYS A 685 -29.40 2.06 -39.33
CA LYS A 685 -30.64 2.61 -39.90
C LYS A 685 -31.67 2.95 -38.85
N THR A 686 -32.01 1.99 -37.98
CA THR A 686 -33.03 2.20 -36.94
C THR A 686 -32.48 2.96 -35.75
N GLY A 687 -31.15 2.98 -35.56
CA GLY A 687 -30.50 3.52 -34.37
C GLY A 687 -30.68 2.62 -33.14
N ALA A 688 -31.32 1.46 -33.28
CA ALA A 688 -31.40 0.46 -32.23
C ALA A 688 -29.99 0.13 -31.75
N LYS A 689 -29.82 0.08 -30.43
CA LYS A 689 -28.54 -0.22 -29.82
C LYS A 689 -28.74 -1.11 -28.62
N ASN A 690 -27.83 -2.04 -28.44
CA ASN A 690 -27.63 -2.66 -27.16
C ASN A 690 -26.13 -2.67 -26.87
N ALA A 691 -25.79 -2.63 -25.60
CA ALA A 691 -24.42 -2.61 -25.17
C ALA A 691 -24.29 -3.52 -23.96
N THR A 692 -23.14 -4.16 -23.86
CA THR A 692 -22.76 -4.85 -22.65
C THR A 692 -21.34 -4.44 -22.33
N THR A 693 -21.07 -4.17 -21.07
CA THR A 693 -19.71 -4.29 -20.60
C THR A 693 -19.49 -5.78 -20.45
N ILE A 694 -18.57 -6.34 -21.23
CA ILE A 694 -18.29 -7.77 -21.15
C ILE A 694 -17.59 -7.98 -19.83
N SER A 695 -18.42 -8.35 -18.87
CA SER A 695 -18.08 -8.96 -17.61
C SER A 695 -18.99 -10.17 -17.56
N ASN A 696 -18.44 -11.36 -17.50
CA ASN A 696 -19.22 -12.58 -17.65
C ASN A 696 -20.34 -12.60 -16.59
N ASN A 697 -21.61 -12.72 -16.98
CA ASN A 697 -22.72 -12.77 -16.02
C ASN A 697 -22.73 -14.07 -15.20
N ARG A 698 -21.90 -15.06 -15.55
CA ARG A 698 -21.79 -16.34 -14.83
C ARG A 698 -20.68 -16.23 -13.77
N GLY A 699 -21.07 -16.26 -12.50
CA GLY A 699 -20.14 -16.29 -11.36
C GLY A 699 -19.63 -14.93 -10.85
N ARG A 700 -20.05 -13.81 -11.46
CA ARG A 700 -19.68 -12.46 -11.02
C ARG A 700 -20.49 -12.04 -9.78
N LEU A 701 -19.84 -11.28 -8.89
CA LEU A 701 -20.50 -10.59 -7.79
C LEU A 701 -21.31 -9.41 -8.33
N THR A 702 -22.60 -9.37 -8.03
CA THR A 702 -23.41 -8.17 -8.28
C THR A 702 -22.95 -7.04 -7.37
N GLN A 703 -23.32 -5.78 -7.65
CA GLN A 703 -23.04 -4.70 -6.72
C GLN A 703 -23.64 -4.98 -5.32
N ALA A 704 -24.82 -5.61 -5.26
CA ALA A 704 -25.44 -6.03 -4.01
C ALA A 704 -24.62 -7.12 -3.28
N ASP A 705 -24.00 -8.05 -4.01
CA ASP A 705 -23.09 -9.03 -3.42
C ASP A 705 -21.82 -8.36 -2.89
N ILE A 706 -21.23 -7.44 -3.65
CA ILE A 706 -20.05 -6.68 -3.22
C ILE A 706 -20.39 -5.89 -1.96
N ASP A 707 -21.50 -5.16 -1.95
CA ASP A 707 -21.93 -4.37 -0.79
C ASP A 707 -22.14 -5.27 0.44
N ARG A 708 -22.80 -6.43 0.27
CA ARG A 708 -22.94 -7.44 1.33
C ARG A 708 -21.60 -7.95 1.83
N MET A 709 -20.67 -8.27 0.92
CA MET A 709 -19.34 -8.76 1.26
C MET A 709 -18.49 -7.70 1.96
N VAL A 710 -18.62 -6.42 1.58
CA VAL A 710 -18.02 -5.28 2.27
C VAL A 710 -18.58 -5.17 3.69
N GLU A 711 -19.90 -5.29 3.86
CA GLU A 711 -20.53 -5.27 5.18
C GLU A 711 -20.06 -6.46 6.06
N GLU A 712 -19.96 -7.65 5.49
CA GLU A 712 -19.42 -8.83 6.16
C GLU A 712 -17.94 -8.65 6.52
N ALA A 713 -17.11 -8.11 5.62
CA ALA A 713 -15.71 -7.80 5.86
C ALA A 713 -15.54 -6.78 7.01
N GLU A 714 -16.36 -5.72 7.03
CA GLU A 714 -16.38 -4.73 8.11
C GLU A 714 -16.86 -5.30 9.45
N LYS A 715 -17.81 -6.25 9.42
CA LYS A 715 -18.21 -7.00 10.62
C LYS A 715 -17.03 -7.80 11.17
N TYR A 716 -16.34 -8.56 10.32
CA TYR A 716 -15.19 -9.34 10.77
C TYR A 716 -14.05 -8.46 11.26
N LYS A 717 -13.79 -7.32 10.61
CA LYS A 717 -12.82 -6.33 11.07
C LYS A 717 -13.12 -5.83 12.49
N LYS A 718 -14.40 -5.59 12.81
CA LYS A 718 -14.82 -5.22 14.17
C LYS A 718 -14.60 -6.34 15.18
N ASP A 719 -14.89 -7.59 14.80
CA ASP A 719 -14.62 -8.76 15.64
C ASP A 719 -13.11 -8.89 15.91
N ASP A 720 -12.28 -8.79 14.88
CA ASP A 720 -10.82 -8.87 14.97
C ASP A 720 -10.25 -7.74 15.86
N ALA A 721 -10.79 -6.52 15.74
CA ALA A 721 -10.41 -5.40 16.60
C ALA A 721 -10.83 -5.58 18.08
N GLN A 722 -11.95 -6.24 18.35
CA GLN A 722 -12.35 -6.59 19.72
C GLN A 722 -11.45 -7.67 20.30
N LEU A 723 -11.08 -8.66 19.50
CA LEU A 723 -10.14 -9.69 19.88
C LEU A 723 -8.76 -9.11 20.20
N LEU A 724 -8.25 -8.20 19.36
CA LEU A 724 -6.97 -7.52 19.61
C LEU A 724 -6.99 -6.79 20.95
N LYS A 725 -8.04 -6.00 21.24
CA LYS A 725 -8.20 -5.32 22.54
C LYS A 725 -8.21 -6.29 23.71
N ARG A 726 -8.81 -7.46 23.54
CA ARG A 726 -8.86 -8.52 24.56
C ARG A 726 -7.47 -9.11 24.81
N ILE A 727 -6.71 -9.37 23.75
CA ILE A 727 -5.33 -9.86 23.84
C ILE A 727 -4.43 -8.81 24.48
N ASP A 728 -4.53 -7.54 24.07
CA ASP A 728 -3.79 -6.43 24.66
C ASP A 728 -4.09 -6.31 26.15
N ALA A 729 -5.36 -6.34 26.56
CA ALA A 729 -5.76 -6.30 27.97
C ALA A 729 -5.21 -7.50 28.77
N ARG A 730 -5.17 -8.69 28.16
CA ARG A 730 -4.60 -9.90 28.77
C ARG A 730 -3.09 -9.72 28.99
N ASN A 731 -2.37 -9.33 27.95
CA ASN A 731 -0.92 -9.09 28.00
C ASN A 731 -0.57 -7.99 29.02
N ASP A 732 -1.38 -6.94 29.07
CA ASP A 732 -1.27 -5.85 30.04
C ASP A 732 -1.44 -6.34 31.48
N LEU A 733 -2.46 -7.17 31.73
CA LEU A 733 -2.70 -7.77 33.04
C LEU A 733 -1.55 -8.71 33.40
N GLU A 734 -1.09 -9.54 32.49
CA GLU A 734 0.05 -10.45 32.70
C GLU A 734 1.33 -9.67 33.05
N ALA A 735 1.68 -8.64 32.27
CA ALA A 735 2.82 -7.76 32.54
C ALA A 735 2.66 -6.98 33.86
N TYR A 736 1.44 -6.61 34.25
CA TYR A 736 1.16 -6.05 35.56
C TYR A 736 1.42 -7.08 36.67
N LEU A 737 0.90 -8.31 36.52
CA LEU A 737 1.06 -9.39 37.50
C LEU A 737 2.53 -9.73 37.73
N TYR A 738 3.33 -9.86 36.68
CA TYR A 738 4.78 -10.09 36.81
C TYR A 738 5.48 -9.01 37.64
N ARG A 739 5.23 -7.73 37.32
CA ARG A 739 5.80 -6.59 38.06
C ARG A 739 5.31 -6.55 39.51
N ALA A 740 4.03 -6.83 39.73
CA ALA A 740 3.42 -6.83 41.06
C ALA A 740 3.95 -7.97 41.95
N ILE A 741 4.17 -9.16 41.39
CA ILE A 741 4.80 -10.31 42.08
C ILE A 741 6.23 -9.97 42.51
N GLU A 742 7.03 -9.38 41.62
CA GLU A 742 8.42 -9.01 41.92
C GLU A 742 8.46 -7.95 43.03
N ALA A 743 7.63 -6.92 42.91
CA ALA A 743 7.58 -5.83 43.88
C ALA A 743 7.08 -6.31 45.26
N ALA A 744 6.13 -7.27 45.30
CA ALA A 744 5.59 -7.81 46.54
C ALA A 744 6.63 -8.66 47.27
N SER A 745 7.39 -9.42 46.50
CA SER A 745 8.54 -10.18 46.99
C SER A 745 9.61 -9.25 47.58
N LYS A 746 9.92 -8.12 46.94
CA LYS A 746 10.88 -7.12 47.46
C LYS A 746 10.40 -6.44 48.76
N LYS A 747 9.09 -6.27 48.94
CA LYS A 747 8.49 -5.70 50.17
C LYS A 747 8.25 -6.74 51.27
N ASN A 748 8.60 -8.02 51.05
CA ASN A 748 8.26 -9.15 51.94
C ASN A 748 6.75 -9.29 52.25
N ASP A 749 5.88 -8.88 51.32
CA ASP A 749 4.44 -9.04 51.43
C ASP A 749 4.01 -10.37 50.79
N ALA A 750 4.09 -11.45 51.57
CA ALA A 750 3.76 -12.80 51.11
C ALA A 750 2.28 -12.95 50.72
N ALA A 751 1.37 -12.21 51.35
CA ALA A 751 -0.06 -12.28 51.06
C ALA A 751 -0.37 -11.68 49.68
N ALA A 752 0.19 -10.50 49.38
CA ALA A 752 0.06 -9.88 48.07
C ALA A 752 0.73 -10.73 46.96
N ALA A 753 1.94 -11.25 47.22
CA ALA A 753 2.67 -12.07 46.26
C ALA A 753 1.90 -13.35 45.87
N ASN A 754 1.28 -14.03 46.83
CA ASN A 754 0.46 -15.21 46.56
C ASN A 754 -0.82 -14.84 45.79
N ALA A 755 -1.51 -13.76 46.14
CA ALA A 755 -2.70 -13.33 45.43
C ALA A 755 -2.44 -12.98 43.96
N PHE A 756 -1.30 -12.36 43.64
CA PHE A 756 -0.93 -12.11 42.24
C PHE A 756 -0.54 -13.39 41.50
N LYS A 757 0.09 -14.37 42.16
CA LYS A 757 0.35 -15.69 41.54
C LYS A 757 -0.94 -16.42 41.23
N GLU A 758 -1.89 -16.47 42.18
CA GLU A 758 -3.22 -17.05 41.96
C GLU A 758 -3.97 -16.33 40.82
N ALA A 759 -3.83 -15.01 40.71
CA ALA A 759 -4.43 -14.26 39.61
C ALA A 759 -3.78 -14.54 38.25
N ARG A 760 -2.48 -14.84 38.22
CA ARG A 760 -1.78 -15.28 37.01
C ARG A 760 -2.19 -16.69 36.63
N ASP A 761 -2.19 -17.62 37.58
CA ASP A 761 -2.62 -19.00 37.34
C ASP A 761 -4.10 -19.02 36.87
N TRP A 762 -4.97 -18.17 37.46
CA TRP A 762 -6.33 -17.94 36.95
C TRP A 762 -6.36 -17.41 35.51
N LEU A 763 -5.45 -16.50 35.15
CA LEU A 763 -5.37 -15.97 33.79
C LEU A 763 -4.94 -17.07 32.80
N ASP A 764 -3.98 -17.91 33.18
CA ASP A 764 -3.47 -19.03 32.40
C ASP A 764 -4.53 -20.12 32.20
N ASP A 765 -5.29 -20.46 33.25
CA ASP A 765 -6.34 -21.48 33.21
C ASP A 765 -7.61 -21.05 32.44
N ASN A 766 -7.74 -19.77 32.08
CA ASN A 766 -8.93 -19.22 31.42
C ASN A 766 -8.55 -18.49 30.12
N GLU A 767 -8.45 -19.23 29.02
CA GLU A 767 -8.11 -18.69 27.70
C GLU A 767 -9.25 -17.88 27.05
N GLU A 768 -10.50 -18.15 27.42
CA GLU A 768 -11.69 -17.54 26.78
C GLU A 768 -12.27 -16.31 27.50
N LEU A 769 -11.54 -15.73 28.46
CA LEU A 769 -12.02 -14.56 29.23
C LEU A 769 -12.45 -13.41 28.32
N THR A 770 -13.54 -12.74 28.68
CA THR A 770 -13.98 -11.51 28.03
C THR A 770 -13.08 -10.33 28.41
N LEU A 771 -13.02 -9.30 27.55
CA LEU A 771 -12.30 -8.05 27.83
C LEU A 771 -12.69 -7.47 29.20
N ARG A 772 -13.99 -7.51 29.52
CA ARG A 772 -14.54 -6.99 30.77
C ARG A 772 -14.03 -7.76 31.99
N GLU A 773 -13.99 -9.09 31.92
CA GLU A 773 -13.50 -9.93 33.03
C GLU A 773 -12.02 -9.67 33.31
N ILE A 774 -11.21 -9.51 32.26
CA ILE A 774 -9.78 -9.16 32.38
C ILE A 774 -9.62 -7.79 33.02
N GLU A 775 -10.33 -6.76 32.54
CA GLU A 775 -10.29 -5.42 33.11
C GLU A 775 -10.79 -5.36 34.56
N ASP A 776 -11.88 -6.05 34.87
CA ASP A 776 -12.46 -6.08 36.21
C ASP A 776 -11.54 -6.81 37.20
N LYS A 777 -10.87 -7.89 36.78
CA LYS A 777 -9.83 -8.56 37.57
C LYS A 777 -8.66 -7.62 37.83
N ARG A 778 -8.16 -6.92 36.81
CA ARG A 778 -7.08 -5.93 36.96
C ARG A 778 -7.46 -4.84 37.97
N ARG A 779 -8.63 -4.22 37.81
CA ARG A 779 -9.13 -3.18 38.72
C ARG A 779 -9.30 -3.68 40.15
N LEU A 780 -9.76 -4.93 40.33
CA LEU A 780 -9.89 -5.54 41.65
C LEU A 780 -8.51 -5.68 42.33
N LEU A 781 -7.51 -6.16 41.60
CA LEU A 781 -6.15 -6.31 42.11
C LEU A 781 -5.51 -4.96 42.45
N GLU A 782 -5.63 -3.96 41.57
CA GLU A 782 -5.13 -2.60 41.80
C GLU A 782 -5.80 -1.91 43.01
N ARG A 783 -7.09 -2.18 43.24
CA ARG A 783 -7.81 -1.65 44.41
C ARG A 783 -7.42 -2.33 45.72
N THR A 784 -7.22 -3.64 45.67
CA THR A 784 -6.98 -4.48 46.85
C THR A 784 -5.54 -4.33 47.33
N TYR A 785 -4.60 -4.33 46.39
CA TYR A 785 -3.18 -4.26 46.63
C TYR A 785 -2.67 -2.95 46.05
N LYS A 786 -2.87 -1.86 46.82
CA LYS A 786 -2.35 -0.54 46.45
C LYS A 786 -0.82 -0.62 46.35
N TYR A 787 -0.35 -0.56 45.11
CA TYR A 787 1.06 -0.48 44.79
C TYR A 787 1.60 0.93 44.80
#